data_AF-A0A498N2U5-F1
#
_entry.id   AF-A0A498N2U5-F1
#
_cell.length_a   1.000
_cell.length_b   1.000
_cell.length_c   1.000
_cell.angle_alpha   90.00
_cell.angle_beta   90.00
_cell.angle_gamma   90.00
#
_symmetry.space_group_name_H-M   'P 1'
#
loop_
_entity.id
_entity.type
_entity.pdbx_description
1 polymer ?
#
loop_
_entity_poly.entity_id
_entity_poly.type
_entity_poly.pdbx_seq_one_letter_code
_entity_poly.pdbx_strand_id
1 'polypeptide(L)'
;MAADSTMSNGQETASLNGEPALKRSRDSVDSLRIPPEPQNKVTVVLGAQWGDEGKGKVVDLLAMDADIVCRCQGGNNAGHTVVVDSVEYDFHLLPSGVLNKKATSFIGNGVVIHLPGLFEEAEKNSQKGNDFSVFEEKFRVLAGHFQTTYPNLNIDIDAELEQLKGFAERLRPLVTDGVYFMHKALSGPSKKILVEGANAALLDIDFGTYPFVTSSNCTVGGVCTGLGVPPSHVGRVYGVVKAYTTRVGVGAFPTEQDNETGDLLQSRGREFGVTTGRRRRCGWLDLVLVRYAHMVNGFSAIALTKLDILDTLPEIKIGIAYTVDGKPLPSFPANMDVLTKVQVTYETFPGWCCSTEGVRSFDELPSQAQAYIRYIENFLKVPAGKLYVSTFCKPRETLVKVEDEFPENGAQPVRAVNSAVKQRSEFTLLAKRIGRDLSNTFAKLEKLTILAKRKSLFDDKATEIDELTYIVKQDINSLNKQIAGLQELVRSRSGQNGRHLQTHSNTIVVSLQSKLASMSSDFKSVLEVRTENLKQQRSRQEQFSQTPASSSAYHTNSFNNSVLMQDDSKKTDISIDMDLSSSQQMQLINERDSYIQNRADTMQNIESTIVELGSIFQQLAHMVKEQEETVQRIDANVEDTQLNVELAHTEILKYFQSVSNNRWLLIKMFLILIIFFIVFVVFMT
;
A
#
# COMPACT_ATOMS: atom_id res chain seq x y z
N MET A 1 -60.20 46.32 -37.46
CA MET A 1 -60.68 46.46 -36.06
C MET A 1 -61.41 45.18 -35.67
N ALA A 2 -61.52 44.87 -34.38
CA ALA A 2 -62.43 43.84 -33.85
C ALA A 2 -63.87 44.40 -33.75
N ALA A 3 -64.93 43.66 -33.42
CA ALA A 3 -65.12 42.25 -33.04
C ALA A 3 -66.40 41.70 -33.78
N ASP A 4 -66.98 40.50 -33.60
CA ASP A 4 -67.39 39.79 -32.37
C ASP A 4 -68.10 38.44 -32.69
N SER A 5 -68.36 37.64 -31.65
CA SER A 5 -69.47 36.66 -31.44
C SER A 5 -69.73 35.46 -32.40
N THR A 6 -69.55 34.25 -31.83
CA THR A 6 -70.45 33.05 -31.85
C THR A 6 -70.89 32.34 -33.15
N MET A 7 -70.65 31.01 -33.23
CA MET A 7 -71.68 29.98 -32.94
C MET A 7 -71.09 28.53 -32.94
N SER A 8 -71.94 27.49 -32.85
CA SER A 8 -71.63 26.18 -32.26
C SER A 8 -71.49 24.99 -33.24
N ASN A 9 -71.31 23.80 -32.64
CA ASN A 9 -71.28 22.43 -33.21
C ASN A 9 -69.92 22.02 -33.83
N GLY A 10 -69.38 20.81 -33.61
CA GLY A 10 -69.76 19.75 -32.66
C GLY A 10 -69.93 18.37 -33.30
N GLN A 11 -68.91 17.52 -33.19
CA GLN A 11 -69.05 16.07 -33.31
C GLN A 11 -67.85 15.35 -32.66
N GLU A 12 -68.12 14.24 -31.97
CA GLU A 12 -67.11 13.43 -31.28
C GLU A 12 -66.72 12.20 -32.11
N THR A 13 -65.44 11.84 -32.08
CA THR A 13 -65.00 10.43 -32.14
C THR A 13 -63.83 10.26 -31.17
N ALA A 14 -63.96 9.38 -30.18
CA ALA A 14 -63.04 9.30 -29.05
C ALA A 14 -61.89 8.31 -29.25
N SER A 15 -60.69 8.69 -28.81
CA SER A 15 -59.68 7.75 -28.28
C SER A 15 -58.93 8.40 -27.12
N LEU A 16 -59.15 7.87 -25.91
CA LEU A 16 -58.44 8.30 -24.69
C LEU A 16 -56.98 7.83 -24.69
N ASN A 17 -56.15 8.46 -23.84
CA ASN A 17 -54.67 8.41 -23.78
C ASN A 17 -54.00 9.35 -24.83
N GLY A 18 -53.65 10.60 -24.51
CA GLY A 18 -53.77 11.31 -23.22
C GLY A 18 -52.42 11.70 -22.58
N GLU A 19 -51.59 12.48 -23.29
CA GLU A 19 -50.97 13.71 -22.79
C GLU A 19 -50.20 14.45 -23.91
N PRO A 20 -49.96 15.78 -23.80
CA PRO A 20 -49.40 16.58 -24.88
C PRO A 20 -47.87 16.47 -25.01
N ALA A 21 -47.37 16.68 -26.24
CA ALA A 21 -45.93 16.67 -26.54
C ALA A 21 -45.19 17.86 -25.92
N LEU A 22 -44.74 17.69 -24.68
CA LEU A 22 -43.91 18.65 -23.95
C LEU A 22 -42.59 18.88 -24.71
N LYS A 23 -42.38 20.10 -25.20
CA LYS A 23 -41.08 20.53 -25.75
C LYS A 23 -40.03 20.45 -24.65
N ARG A 24 -39.28 19.34 -24.58
CA ARG A 24 -38.04 19.29 -23.78
C ARG A 24 -37.11 20.37 -24.31
N SER A 25 -36.79 21.34 -23.46
CA SER A 25 -35.74 22.31 -23.77
C SER A 25 -34.40 21.57 -23.84
N ARG A 26 -33.44 22.10 -24.60
CA ARG A 26 -32.14 21.42 -24.82
C ARG A 26 -31.21 21.50 -23.61
N ASP A 27 -31.65 22.16 -22.55
CA ASP A 27 -30.82 22.60 -21.42
C ASP A 27 -30.69 21.51 -20.32
N SER A 28 -31.44 20.40 -20.42
CA SER A 28 -31.48 19.33 -19.42
C SER A 28 -30.43 18.22 -19.60
N VAL A 29 -29.34 18.47 -20.35
CA VAL A 29 -28.25 17.50 -20.58
C VAL A 29 -26.92 17.98 -19.99
N ASP A 30 -26.79 19.28 -19.71
CA ASP A 30 -25.54 19.88 -19.18
C ASP A 30 -25.30 19.64 -17.67
N SER A 31 -26.28 19.05 -16.96
CA SER A 31 -26.18 18.72 -15.53
C SER A 31 -25.31 17.49 -15.22
N LEU A 32 -24.75 16.82 -16.23
CA LEU A 32 -23.76 15.74 -16.08
C LEU A 32 -22.34 16.13 -16.50
N ARG A 33 -22.03 17.44 -16.55
CA ARG A 33 -20.64 17.91 -16.57
C ARG A 33 -19.95 17.51 -15.27
N ILE A 34 -18.94 16.65 -15.37
CA ILE A 34 -17.94 16.46 -14.31
C ILE A 34 -17.40 17.85 -13.94
N PRO A 35 -17.38 18.25 -12.66
CA PRO A 35 -16.86 19.57 -12.29
C PRO A 35 -15.39 19.69 -12.74
N PRO A 36 -14.98 20.85 -13.28
CA PRO A 36 -13.59 21.05 -13.70
C PRO A 36 -12.66 20.92 -12.49
N GLU A 37 -11.52 20.26 -12.65
CA GLU A 37 -10.54 20.12 -11.55
C GLU A 37 -10.11 21.51 -11.06
N PRO A 38 -10.28 21.74 -9.75
CA PRO A 38 -9.13 21.58 -8.87
C PRO A 38 -9.43 20.59 -7.74
N GLN A 39 -8.87 19.37 -7.82
CA GLN A 39 -8.80 18.46 -6.67
C GLN A 39 -7.60 18.86 -5.81
N ASN A 40 -7.84 19.31 -4.58
CA ASN A 40 -6.75 19.68 -3.67
C ASN A 40 -5.87 18.45 -3.39
N LYS A 41 -4.56 18.63 -3.43
CA LYS A 41 -3.60 17.56 -3.18
C LYS A 41 -2.91 17.72 -1.84
N VAL A 42 -2.78 16.60 -1.14
CA VAL A 42 -2.11 16.48 0.15
C VAL A 42 -0.61 16.48 -0.06
N THR A 43 0.09 17.41 0.60
CA THR A 43 1.54 17.40 0.73
C THR A 43 1.91 16.60 1.97
N VAL A 44 2.88 15.69 1.86
CA VAL A 44 3.26 14.75 2.93
C VAL A 44 4.73 14.92 3.27
N VAL A 45 5.08 14.89 4.56
CA VAL A 45 6.47 14.87 5.05
C VAL A 45 6.70 13.57 5.84
N LEU A 46 7.63 12.73 5.40
CA LEU A 46 7.93 11.41 5.99
C LEU A 46 9.42 11.28 6.33
N GLY A 47 9.75 10.41 7.29
CA GLY A 47 11.14 10.11 7.64
C GLY A 47 11.68 8.98 6.74
N ALA A 48 12.89 9.14 6.21
CA ALA A 48 13.48 8.18 5.28
C ALA A 48 14.47 7.19 5.93
N GLN A 49 14.72 7.29 7.24
CA GLN A 49 15.67 6.44 7.99
C GLN A 49 14.96 5.73 9.15
N TRP A 50 15.56 5.68 10.35
CA TRP A 50 14.99 5.15 11.59
C TRP A 50 14.48 6.25 12.54
N GLY A 51 14.09 7.41 12.00
CA GLY A 51 13.59 8.54 12.81
C GLY A 51 14.66 9.59 13.13
N ASP A 52 14.25 10.57 13.92
CA ASP A 52 15.08 11.69 14.37
C ASP A 52 15.71 12.55 13.25
N GLU A 53 15.19 12.49 12.01
CA GLU A 53 15.72 13.20 10.83
C GLU A 53 15.42 14.72 10.83
N GLY A 54 14.86 15.27 11.92
CA GLY A 54 14.53 16.69 12.00
C GLY A 54 13.25 17.12 11.26
N LYS A 55 12.37 16.17 10.91
CA LYS A 55 11.09 16.39 10.20
C LYS A 55 10.32 17.63 10.64
N GLY A 56 10.22 17.88 11.95
CA GLY A 56 9.45 18.98 12.53
C GLY A 56 9.73 20.35 11.89
N LYS A 57 10.97 20.62 11.45
CA LYS A 57 11.33 21.86 10.74
C LYS A 57 10.81 21.94 9.31
N VAL A 58 10.86 20.82 8.60
CA VAL A 58 10.33 20.71 7.23
C VAL A 58 8.81 20.87 7.27
N VAL A 59 8.16 20.35 8.33
CA VAL A 59 6.72 20.53 8.56
C VAL A 59 6.41 21.97 8.98
N ASP A 60 7.12 22.56 9.95
CA ASP A 60 6.92 23.94 10.42
C ASP A 60 7.03 24.97 9.27
N LEU A 61 8.08 24.88 8.44
CA LEU A 61 8.26 25.74 7.27
C LEU A 61 7.09 25.62 6.27
N LEU A 62 6.57 24.40 6.05
CA LEU A 62 5.42 24.14 5.18
C LEU A 62 4.08 24.49 5.86
N ALA A 63 4.02 24.51 7.20
CA ALA A 63 2.83 24.76 8.00
C ALA A 63 2.50 26.25 8.12
N MET A 64 3.47 27.16 7.99
CA MET A 64 3.24 28.60 7.88
C MET A 64 2.27 28.95 6.74
N ASP A 65 2.33 28.14 5.68
CA ASP A 65 1.66 28.37 4.41
C ASP A 65 0.43 27.44 4.20
N ALA A 66 0.12 26.56 5.16
CA ALA A 66 -0.93 25.53 5.06
C ALA A 66 -2.28 25.96 5.66
N ASP A 67 -3.38 25.53 5.04
CA ASP A 67 -4.75 25.71 5.54
C ASP A 67 -5.15 24.63 6.55
N ILE A 68 -4.58 23.43 6.42
CA ILE A 68 -4.83 22.27 7.30
C ILE A 68 -3.51 21.51 7.51
N VAL A 69 -3.20 21.14 8.75
CA VAL A 69 -2.03 20.32 9.10
C VAL A 69 -2.50 19.09 9.88
N CYS A 70 -2.26 17.90 9.33
CA CYS A 70 -2.78 16.65 9.85
C CYS A 70 -1.67 15.72 10.36
N ARG A 71 -1.88 15.01 11.49
CA ARG A 71 -1.17 13.74 11.75
C ARG A 71 -2.05 12.58 11.28
N CYS A 72 -1.50 11.63 10.53
CA CYS A 72 -2.26 10.48 10.00
C CYS A 72 -2.09 9.19 10.81
N GLN A 73 -0.96 9.02 11.51
CA GLN A 73 -0.55 7.75 12.12
C GLN A 73 0.26 7.97 13.40
N GLY A 74 0.36 6.93 14.24
CA GLY A 74 1.28 6.89 15.38
C GLY A 74 0.61 7.26 16.70
N GLY A 75 1.30 7.99 17.55
CA GLY A 75 0.83 8.42 18.87
C GLY A 75 1.85 9.32 19.57
N ASN A 76 1.74 9.47 20.89
CA ASN A 76 2.59 10.35 21.72
C ASN A 76 4.10 9.97 21.74
N ASN A 77 4.49 8.87 21.10
CA ASN A 77 5.90 8.45 20.94
C ASN A 77 6.65 9.20 19.82
N ALA A 78 5.98 10.10 19.08
CA ALA A 78 6.55 10.86 17.97
C ALA A 78 6.63 12.37 18.29
N GLY A 79 7.34 12.70 19.37
CA GLY A 79 7.62 14.09 19.77
C GLY A 79 8.45 14.86 18.74
N HIS A 80 8.11 16.13 18.54
CA HIS A 80 8.96 17.10 17.85
C HIS A 80 8.97 18.45 18.58
N THR A 81 10.12 19.11 18.57
CA THR A 81 10.29 20.46 19.10
C THR A 81 10.16 21.48 17.96
N VAL A 82 9.19 22.39 18.05
CA VAL A 82 9.14 23.63 17.25
C VAL A 82 9.55 24.79 18.14
N VAL A 83 10.19 25.82 17.58
CA VAL A 83 10.66 26.96 18.37
C VAL A 83 10.22 28.26 17.69
N VAL A 84 9.27 28.96 18.31
CA VAL A 84 8.68 30.20 17.77
C VAL A 84 9.10 31.36 18.66
N ASP A 85 9.64 32.43 18.05
CA ASP A 85 10.13 33.63 18.76
C ASP A 85 11.04 33.31 19.97
N SER A 86 11.93 32.34 19.78
CA SER A 86 12.89 31.84 20.78
C SER A 86 12.27 31.13 22.00
N VAL A 87 10.99 30.75 21.93
CA VAL A 87 10.31 29.86 22.89
C VAL A 87 10.18 28.46 22.29
N GLU A 88 10.66 27.43 23.00
CA GLU A 88 10.58 26.03 22.56
C GLU A 88 9.24 25.38 22.95
N TYR A 89 8.67 24.59 22.04
CA TYR A 89 7.39 23.90 22.17
C TYR A 89 7.52 22.44 21.71
N ASP A 90 7.40 21.49 22.64
CA ASP A 90 7.41 20.06 22.35
C ASP A 90 6.00 19.51 22.14
N PHE A 91 5.69 19.11 20.90
CA PHE A 91 4.40 18.51 20.53
C PHE A 91 4.55 17.01 20.30
N HIS A 92 3.74 16.22 21.01
CA HIS A 92 3.83 14.76 21.00
C HIS A 92 2.68 14.14 20.22
N LEU A 93 1.48 14.69 20.33
CA LEU A 93 0.28 14.20 19.67
C LEU A 93 -0.45 15.28 18.84
N LEU A 94 -0.32 16.56 19.18
CA LEU A 94 -0.84 17.64 18.35
C LEU A 94 -0.01 17.78 17.06
N PRO A 95 -0.62 18.09 15.91
CA PRO A 95 0.12 18.52 14.72
C PRO A 95 0.82 19.87 14.98
N SER A 96 2.07 19.97 14.55
CA SER A 96 2.91 21.20 14.56
C SER A 96 2.17 22.49 14.17
N GLY A 97 1.26 22.40 13.20
CA GLY A 97 0.45 23.51 12.70
C GLY A 97 -0.44 24.22 13.72
N VAL A 98 -0.57 23.72 14.96
CA VAL A 98 -1.33 24.38 16.05
C VAL A 98 -0.77 25.76 16.42
N LEU A 99 0.50 26.02 16.10
CA LEU A 99 1.13 27.34 16.23
C LEU A 99 0.62 28.35 15.19
N ASN A 100 0.21 27.89 14.00
CA ASN A 100 -0.35 28.75 12.96
C ASN A 100 -1.85 28.97 13.19
N LYS A 101 -2.21 30.12 13.75
CA LYS A 101 -3.61 30.53 14.03
C LYS A 101 -4.53 30.61 12.80
N LYS A 102 -4.02 30.44 11.57
CA LYS A 102 -4.81 30.35 10.33
C LYS A 102 -5.05 28.89 9.88
N ALA A 103 -4.22 27.95 10.33
CA ALA A 103 -4.31 26.55 9.95
C ALA A 103 -5.30 25.79 10.85
N THR A 104 -5.96 24.79 10.29
CA THR A 104 -6.74 23.82 11.08
C THR A 104 -5.86 22.60 11.39
N SER A 105 -5.51 22.39 12.66
CA SER A 105 -4.88 21.13 13.08
C SER A 105 -5.89 19.99 13.09
N PHE A 106 -5.54 18.84 12.52
CA PHE A 106 -6.39 17.66 12.43
C PHE A 106 -5.66 16.39 12.88
N ILE A 107 -6.34 15.51 13.62
CA ILE A 107 -5.81 14.21 14.05
C ILE A 107 -6.63 13.12 13.35
N GLY A 108 -5.94 12.33 12.53
CA GLY A 108 -6.53 11.28 11.70
C GLY A 108 -6.93 10.02 12.47
N ASN A 109 -7.79 9.21 11.85
CA ASN A 109 -8.29 7.95 12.41
C ASN A 109 -7.22 6.85 12.55
N GLY A 110 -6.00 7.05 12.03
CA GLY A 110 -4.85 6.15 12.23
C GLY A 110 -3.98 6.49 13.44
N VAL A 111 -4.30 7.53 14.21
CA VAL A 111 -3.54 7.97 15.39
C VAL A 111 -4.13 7.36 16.67
N VAL A 112 -3.27 6.74 17.49
CA VAL A 112 -3.61 6.27 18.83
C VAL A 112 -3.48 7.42 19.82
N ILE A 113 -4.61 7.80 20.42
CA ILE A 113 -4.70 8.96 21.33
C ILE A 113 -4.63 8.50 22.78
N HIS A 114 -3.56 8.88 23.49
CA HIS A 114 -3.50 8.80 24.95
C HIS A 114 -4.18 10.05 25.54
N LEU A 115 -5.42 9.91 26.04
CA LEU A 115 -6.23 11.07 26.47
C LEU A 115 -5.59 11.92 27.59
N PRO A 116 -5.00 11.35 28.67
CA PRO A 116 -4.29 12.17 29.66
C PRO A 116 -3.17 12.99 29.02
N GLY A 117 -2.33 12.38 28.17
CA GLY A 117 -1.23 13.08 27.49
C GLY A 117 -1.72 14.13 26.48
N LEU A 118 -2.79 13.84 25.73
CA LEU A 118 -3.44 14.83 24.86
C LEU A 118 -3.91 16.04 25.68
N PHE A 119 -4.47 15.80 26.87
CA PHE A 119 -4.97 16.87 27.72
C PHE A 119 -3.89 17.56 28.56
N GLU A 120 -2.77 16.94 28.89
CA GLU A 120 -1.58 17.66 29.39
C GLU A 120 -1.01 18.60 28.30
N GLU A 121 -0.97 18.13 27.05
CA GLU A 121 -0.54 18.93 25.88
C GLU A 121 -1.56 20.06 25.57
N ALA A 122 -2.86 19.79 25.76
CA ALA A 122 -3.97 20.68 25.41
C ALA A 122 -4.59 21.48 26.57
N GLU A 123 -4.26 21.26 27.85
CA GLU A 123 -4.83 21.99 29.02
C GLU A 123 -4.48 23.47 29.06
N LYS A 124 -3.56 23.88 28.20
CA LYS A 124 -3.36 25.27 27.81
C LYS A 124 -4.62 25.88 27.13
N ASN A 125 -5.67 25.11 26.77
CA ASN A 125 -6.99 25.51 26.20
C ASN A 125 -8.17 24.50 26.53
N SER A 126 -9.45 24.77 26.15
CA SER A 126 -10.72 24.00 26.48
C SER A 126 -11.97 24.56 25.72
N GLN A 127 -13.27 24.13 25.72
CA GLN A 127 -14.20 23.08 26.29
C GLN A 127 -15.62 23.21 25.59
N LYS A 128 -16.74 22.44 25.67
CA LYS A 128 -17.25 21.12 26.20
C LYS A 128 -18.15 20.42 25.10
N GLY A 129 -18.99 19.38 25.21
CA GLY A 129 -19.59 18.55 26.31
C GLY A 129 -20.63 17.50 25.81
N ASN A 130 -21.28 16.72 26.69
CA ASN A 130 -22.30 15.62 26.57
C ASN A 130 -22.08 14.48 25.51
N ASP A 131 -22.06 13.14 25.73
CA ASP A 131 -22.27 12.20 26.86
C ASP A 131 -21.25 11.01 26.80
N PHE A 132 -21.22 10.13 27.83
CA PHE A 132 -20.21 9.10 28.09
C PHE A 132 -20.71 7.63 28.16
N SER A 133 -22.01 7.38 28.35
CA SER A 133 -22.57 6.09 28.80
C SER A 133 -22.09 4.81 28.08
N VAL A 134 -22.09 4.80 26.74
CA VAL A 134 -21.75 3.61 25.92
C VAL A 134 -20.23 3.30 25.90
N PHE A 135 -19.38 4.23 26.35
CA PHE A 135 -17.94 4.00 26.47
C PHE A 135 -17.61 3.16 27.72
N GLU A 136 -18.29 3.42 28.83
CA GLU A 136 -18.03 2.78 30.13
C GLU A 136 -18.18 1.25 30.05
N GLU A 137 -19.29 0.76 29.49
CA GLU A 137 -19.56 -0.68 29.34
C GLU A 137 -18.40 -1.39 28.60
N LYS A 138 -17.91 -0.78 27.51
CA LYS A 138 -16.84 -1.33 26.69
C LYS A 138 -15.48 -1.29 27.39
N PHE A 139 -15.21 -0.23 28.15
CA PHE A 139 -13.99 -0.11 28.94
C PHE A 139 -13.93 -1.16 30.05
N ARG A 140 -15.04 -1.39 30.78
CA ARG A 140 -15.14 -2.43 31.82
C ARG A 140 -14.87 -3.83 31.25
N VAL A 141 -15.44 -4.17 30.09
CA VAL A 141 -15.18 -5.46 29.40
C VAL A 141 -13.71 -5.59 28.96
N LEU A 142 -13.12 -4.52 28.41
CA LEU A 142 -11.73 -4.52 27.94
C LEU A 142 -10.74 -4.67 29.11
N ALA A 143 -10.95 -3.94 30.20
CA ALA A 143 -10.13 -4.02 31.41
C ALA A 143 -10.18 -5.42 32.03
N GLY A 144 -11.37 -6.02 32.17
CA GLY A 144 -11.53 -7.39 32.68
C GLY A 144 -10.82 -8.44 31.81
N HIS A 145 -10.82 -8.26 30.48
CA HIS A 145 -10.06 -9.14 29.58
C HIS A 145 -8.53 -9.03 29.79
N PHE A 146 -8.01 -7.82 29.94
CA PHE A 146 -6.58 -7.60 30.23
C PHE A 146 -6.18 -8.10 31.62
N GLN A 147 -6.99 -7.90 32.65
CA GLN A 147 -6.78 -8.45 34.00
C GLN A 147 -6.75 -9.99 33.99
N THR A 148 -7.65 -10.62 33.22
CA THR A 148 -7.67 -12.09 33.04
C THR A 148 -6.42 -12.60 32.31
N THR A 149 -5.92 -11.84 31.34
CA THR A 149 -4.74 -12.22 30.51
C THR A 149 -3.41 -11.96 31.24
N TYR A 150 -3.37 -10.95 32.11
CA TYR A 150 -2.19 -10.53 32.85
C TYR A 150 -2.51 -10.41 34.35
N PRO A 151 -2.44 -11.51 35.15
CA PRO A 151 -2.90 -11.52 36.54
C PRO A 151 -2.21 -10.54 37.51
N ASN A 152 -1.06 -9.98 37.12
CA ASN A 152 -0.34 -8.97 37.90
C ASN A 152 -0.73 -7.52 37.55
N LEU A 153 -1.58 -7.32 36.54
CA LEU A 153 -2.04 -6.00 36.09
C LEU A 153 -3.26 -5.56 36.89
N ASN A 154 -3.04 -4.87 38.00
CA ASN A 154 -4.12 -4.21 38.74
C ASN A 154 -4.56 -2.94 37.99
N ILE A 155 -5.87 -2.72 37.85
CA ILE A 155 -6.45 -1.53 37.20
C ILE A 155 -7.60 -1.04 38.08
N ASP A 156 -7.55 0.21 38.53
CA ASP A 156 -8.70 0.86 39.16
C ASP A 156 -9.65 1.35 38.06
N ILE A 157 -10.59 0.48 37.71
CA ILE A 157 -11.53 0.69 36.61
C ILE A 157 -12.42 1.92 36.87
N ASP A 158 -12.80 2.18 38.13
CA ASP A 158 -13.71 3.28 38.47
C ASP A 158 -12.99 4.64 38.50
N ALA A 159 -11.75 4.68 38.98
CA ALA A 159 -10.92 5.90 38.92
C ALA A 159 -10.58 6.31 37.47
N GLU A 160 -10.16 5.35 36.63
CA GLU A 160 -9.90 5.59 35.21
C GLU A 160 -11.16 6.11 34.50
N LEU A 161 -12.33 5.53 34.76
CA LEU A 161 -13.59 5.95 34.15
C LEU A 161 -13.97 7.39 34.50
N GLU A 162 -13.85 7.82 35.76
CA GLU A 162 -14.19 9.21 36.14
C GLU A 162 -13.20 10.22 35.53
N GLN A 163 -11.92 9.87 35.42
CA GLN A 163 -10.92 10.69 34.71
C GLN A 163 -11.23 10.78 33.20
N LEU A 164 -11.50 9.64 32.56
CA LEU A 164 -11.85 9.56 31.14
C LEU A 164 -13.15 10.31 30.81
N LYS A 165 -14.13 10.32 31.71
CA LYS A 165 -15.37 11.10 31.62
C LYS A 165 -15.12 12.60 31.66
N GLY A 166 -14.23 13.07 32.54
CA GLY A 166 -13.76 14.46 32.55
C GLY A 166 -13.08 14.87 31.22
N PHE A 167 -12.30 13.97 30.61
CA PHE A 167 -11.70 14.19 29.30
C PHE A 167 -12.69 14.11 28.14
N ALA A 168 -13.68 13.20 28.19
CA ALA A 168 -14.68 13.04 27.14
C ALA A 168 -15.50 14.32 26.93
N GLU A 169 -15.90 14.98 28.02
CA GLU A 169 -16.55 16.30 27.97
C GLU A 169 -15.71 17.35 27.26
N ARG A 170 -14.39 17.35 27.48
CA ARG A 170 -13.46 18.34 26.94
C ARG A 170 -13.07 18.09 25.50
N LEU A 171 -13.03 16.82 25.07
CA LEU A 171 -12.64 16.42 23.72
C LEU A 171 -13.73 16.71 22.69
N ARG A 172 -15.00 16.57 23.10
CA ARG A 172 -16.12 16.47 22.17
C ARG A 172 -16.35 17.63 21.19
N PRO A 173 -16.07 18.92 21.47
CA PRO A 173 -16.22 19.97 20.46
C PRO A 173 -15.12 19.94 19.38
N LEU A 174 -14.08 19.12 19.59
CA LEU A 174 -12.97 18.89 18.66
C LEU A 174 -13.19 17.62 17.82
N VAL A 175 -14.19 16.80 18.16
CA VAL A 175 -14.50 15.55 17.44
C VAL A 175 -15.40 15.83 16.24
N THR A 176 -15.04 15.28 15.09
CA THR A 176 -15.81 15.38 13.84
C THR A 176 -15.70 14.08 13.05
N ASP A 177 -16.58 13.88 12.05
CA ASP A 177 -16.36 12.86 11.02
C ASP A 177 -15.12 13.24 10.21
N GLY A 178 -14.01 12.55 10.48
CA GLY A 178 -12.73 12.81 9.85
C GLY A 178 -12.71 12.54 8.35
N VAL A 179 -13.45 11.54 7.88
CA VAL A 179 -13.48 11.17 6.45
C VAL A 179 -14.28 12.21 5.67
N TYR A 180 -15.43 12.64 6.20
CA TYR A 180 -16.24 13.70 5.61
C TYR A 180 -15.56 15.07 5.69
N PHE A 181 -14.86 15.37 6.78
CA PHE A 181 -14.01 16.57 6.91
C PHE A 181 -12.91 16.59 5.83
N MET A 182 -12.15 15.50 5.69
CA MET A 182 -11.10 15.40 4.68
C MET A 182 -11.66 15.44 3.26
N HIS A 183 -12.76 14.74 2.97
CA HIS A 183 -13.42 14.83 1.65
C HIS A 183 -13.86 16.26 1.32
N LYS A 184 -14.42 17.02 2.29
CA LYS A 184 -14.75 18.43 2.11
C LYS A 184 -13.53 19.32 1.89
N ALA A 185 -12.40 19.01 2.53
CA ALA A 185 -11.14 19.72 2.29
C ALA A 185 -10.54 19.41 0.91
N LEU A 186 -10.73 18.19 0.39
CA LEU A 186 -10.19 17.75 -0.90
C LEU A 186 -11.00 18.26 -2.10
N SER A 187 -12.33 18.20 -2.02
CA SER A 187 -13.26 18.60 -3.10
C SER A 187 -13.82 20.02 -2.96
N GLY A 188 -13.37 20.78 -1.96
CA GLY A 188 -13.83 22.13 -1.66
C GLY A 188 -13.10 23.22 -2.45
N PRO A 189 -13.12 24.49 -1.98
CA PRO A 189 -12.25 25.53 -2.53
C PRO A 189 -10.77 25.18 -2.34
N SER A 190 -9.88 25.83 -3.10
CA SER A 190 -8.44 25.56 -3.07
C SER A 190 -7.87 25.64 -1.64
N LYS A 191 -7.19 24.57 -1.20
CA LYS A 191 -6.57 24.45 0.13
C LYS A 191 -5.23 23.70 0.05
N LYS A 192 -4.23 24.23 0.75
CA LYS A 192 -2.96 23.57 1.03
C LYS A 192 -3.12 22.68 2.26
N ILE A 193 -3.09 21.37 2.04
CA ILE A 193 -3.19 20.35 3.10
C ILE A 193 -1.81 19.73 3.31
N LEU A 194 -1.31 19.78 4.55
CA LEU A 194 -0.03 19.23 4.97
C LEU A 194 -0.26 17.99 5.84
N VAL A 195 0.50 16.91 5.65
CA VAL A 195 0.50 15.73 6.52
C VAL A 195 1.88 15.52 7.13
N GLU A 196 1.88 15.49 8.45
CA GLU A 196 3.00 15.22 9.32
C GLU A 196 3.08 13.71 9.60
N GLY A 197 4.10 13.04 9.02
CA GLY A 197 4.40 11.64 9.30
C GLY A 197 5.18 11.47 10.60
N ALA A 198 4.58 10.78 11.57
CA ALA A 198 5.28 10.26 12.73
C ALA A 198 6.35 9.22 12.33
N ASN A 199 7.34 9.00 13.21
CA ASN A 199 8.40 7.99 13.06
C ASN A 199 9.05 8.03 11.65
N ALA A 200 9.38 6.90 11.02
CA ALA A 200 10.09 6.87 9.74
C ALA A 200 9.94 5.53 9.01
N ALA A 201 10.29 5.50 7.71
CA ALA A 201 10.11 4.35 6.84
C ALA A 201 10.72 3.05 7.37
N LEU A 202 11.90 3.07 8.00
CA LEU A 202 12.52 1.85 8.54
C LEU A 202 12.02 1.45 9.94
N LEU A 203 11.08 2.20 10.49
CA LEU A 203 10.27 1.85 11.66
C LEU A 203 8.84 1.45 11.27
N ASP A 204 8.47 1.45 9.99
CA ASP A 204 7.14 0.99 9.53
C ASP A 204 6.89 -0.47 9.91
N ILE A 205 5.67 -0.81 10.33
CA ILE A 205 5.31 -2.18 10.73
C ILE A 205 5.54 -3.22 9.61
N ASP A 206 5.28 -2.87 8.35
CA ASP A 206 5.39 -3.76 7.18
C ASP A 206 6.74 -3.64 6.45
N PHE A 207 7.32 -2.44 6.45
CA PHE A 207 8.51 -2.10 5.63
C PHE A 207 9.76 -1.78 6.44
N GLY A 208 9.69 -1.80 7.77
CA GLY A 208 10.81 -1.51 8.66
C GLY A 208 11.68 -2.72 8.98
N THR A 209 12.68 -2.52 9.86
CA THR A 209 13.54 -3.63 10.34
C THR A 209 12.85 -4.48 11.40
N TYR A 210 11.78 -5.19 11.01
CA TYR A 210 11.00 -6.05 11.90
C TYR A 210 11.90 -7.09 12.62
N PRO A 211 11.72 -7.34 13.94
CA PRO A 211 10.67 -6.84 14.83
C PRO A 211 10.95 -5.46 15.46
N PHE A 212 12.07 -4.82 15.12
CA PHE A 212 12.49 -3.54 15.71
C PHE A 212 11.84 -2.35 14.97
N VAL A 213 10.52 -2.25 15.07
CA VAL A 213 9.63 -1.30 14.35
C VAL A 213 8.58 -0.72 15.31
N THR A 214 7.81 0.28 14.87
CA THR A 214 6.58 0.70 15.56
C THR A 214 5.38 -0.10 15.02
N SER A 215 4.28 -0.11 15.78
CA SER A 215 3.05 -0.85 15.46
C SER A 215 2.15 -0.13 14.43
N SER A 216 2.73 0.65 13.51
CA SER A 216 1.98 1.52 12.60
C SER A 216 2.72 1.80 11.28
N ASN A 217 1.97 2.06 10.21
CA ASN A 217 2.56 2.42 8.93
C ASN A 217 3.08 3.86 8.95
N CYS A 218 4.40 3.99 8.83
CA CYS A 218 5.14 5.25 8.78
C CYS A 218 5.40 5.74 7.35
N THR A 219 4.96 4.95 6.37
CA THR A 219 5.08 5.20 4.93
C THR A 219 3.85 5.91 4.35
N VAL A 220 3.93 6.32 3.08
CA VAL A 220 2.87 7.05 2.36
C VAL A 220 1.51 6.31 2.33
N GLY A 221 1.50 4.99 2.49
CA GLY A 221 0.27 4.20 2.64
C GLY A 221 -0.55 4.59 3.88
N GLY A 222 0.13 4.89 5.00
CA GLY A 222 -0.49 5.33 6.25
C GLY A 222 -1.23 6.68 6.15
N VAL A 223 -0.88 7.51 5.17
CA VAL A 223 -1.61 8.76 4.85
C VAL A 223 -3.00 8.45 4.30
N CYS A 224 -3.13 7.41 3.48
CA CYS A 224 -4.39 7.06 2.83
C CYS A 224 -5.35 6.40 3.82
N THR A 225 -4.86 5.42 4.60
CA THR A 225 -5.65 4.70 5.61
C THR A 225 -5.95 5.54 6.86
N GLY A 226 -4.98 6.35 7.30
CA GLY A 226 -5.08 7.16 8.52
C GLY A 226 -5.85 8.49 8.39
N LEU A 227 -6.27 8.87 7.18
CA LEU A 227 -7.07 10.07 6.91
C LEU A 227 -8.29 9.83 6.00
N GLY A 228 -8.51 8.60 5.53
CA GLY A 228 -9.55 8.27 4.53
C GLY A 228 -9.32 8.89 3.14
N VAL A 229 -8.07 9.21 2.79
CA VAL A 229 -7.72 9.95 1.56
C VAL A 229 -7.45 9.01 0.39
N PRO A 230 -8.10 9.18 -0.79
CA PRO A 230 -7.79 8.38 -1.97
C PRO A 230 -6.37 8.66 -2.50
N PRO A 231 -5.58 7.64 -2.90
CA PRO A 231 -4.20 7.83 -3.37
C PRO A 231 -4.00 8.83 -4.53
N SER A 232 -5.03 9.10 -5.34
CA SER A 232 -4.99 10.12 -6.41
C SER A 232 -4.81 11.55 -5.89
N HIS A 233 -5.22 11.80 -4.65
CA HIS A 233 -5.11 13.09 -3.95
C HIS A 233 -3.79 13.25 -3.19
N VAL A 234 -2.93 12.22 -3.13
CA VAL A 234 -1.55 12.41 -2.66
C VAL A 234 -0.80 13.23 -3.70
N GLY A 235 -0.15 14.30 -3.24
CA GLY A 235 0.56 15.28 -4.06
C GLY A 235 2.07 15.12 -3.98
N ARG A 236 2.74 16.09 -3.35
CA ARG A 236 4.19 16.04 -3.12
C ARG A 236 4.48 15.24 -1.85
N VAL A 237 5.35 14.24 -1.95
CA VAL A 237 5.87 13.50 -0.80
C VAL A 237 7.34 13.90 -0.59
N TYR A 238 7.62 14.55 0.53
CA TYR A 238 8.96 14.95 0.95
C TYR A 238 9.55 13.86 1.86
N GLY A 239 10.66 13.25 1.43
CA GLY A 239 11.44 12.34 2.26
C GLY A 239 12.51 13.09 3.04
N VAL A 240 12.42 13.14 4.36
CA VAL A 240 13.41 13.79 5.21
C VAL A 240 14.53 12.80 5.53
N VAL A 241 15.75 13.18 5.15
CA VAL A 241 16.99 12.39 5.26
C VAL A 241 17.99 13.19 6.06
N LYS A 242 18.59 12.62 7.10
CA LYS A 242 19.71 13.22 7.82
C LYS A 242 21.02 12.93 7.07
N ALA A 243 21.95 13.88 7.00
CA ALA A 243 23.24 13.75 6.30
C ALA A 243 24.18 12.67 6.88
N TYR A 244 23.79 12.06 7.99
CA TYR A 244 24.36 10.85 8.57
C TYR A 244 23.20 10.01 9.14
N THR A 245 23.42 8.75 9.44
CA THR A 245 22.35 7.86 9.91
C THR A 245 22.37 7.74 11.43
N THR A 246 21.18 7.61 12.03
CA THR A 246 21.02 7.36 13.48
C THR A 246 19.97 6.29 13.75
N ARG A 247 20.14 5.51 14.82
CA ARG A 247 19.17 4.51 15.29
C ARG A 247 19.07 4.51 16.81
N VAL A 248 17.87 4.29 17.33
CA VAL A 248 17.59 4.07 18.76
C VAL A 248 17.22 2.60 18.97
N GLY A 249 17.69 2.01 20.07
CA GLY A 249 17.39 0.62 20.42
C GLY A 249 18.18 -0.43 19.61
N VAL A 250 17.74 -1.68 19.75
CA VAL A 250 18.42 -2.89 19.27
C VAL A 250 18.18 -3.13 17.77
N GLY A 251 18.99 -3.99 17.16
CA GLY A 251 18.93 -4.41 15.75
C GLY A 251 20.10 -3.87 14.93
N ALA A 252 20.44 -4.54 13.83
CA ALA A 252 21.60 -4.17 13.02
C ALA A 252 21.45 -2.80 12.33
N PHE A 253 22.61 -2.18 12.08
CA PHE A 253 22.74 -0.86 11.49
C PHE A 253 24.03 -0.87 10.65
N PRO A 254 23.96 -1.16 9.33
CA PRO A 254 25.14 -1.51 8.53
C PRO A 254 26.24 -0.43 8.45
N THR A 255 25.88 0.84 8.65
CA THR A 255 26.82 1.97 8.64
C THR A 255 27.18 2.52 10.02
N GLU A 256 26.80 1.83 11.10
CA GLU A 256 27.12 2.20 12.49
C GLU A 256 28.62 2.42 12.70
N GLN A 257 28.98 3.45 13.46
CA GLN A 257 30.37 3.79 13.76
C GLN A 257 30.61 3.73 15.27
N ASP A 258 31.06 2.58 15.77
CA ASP A 258 31.51 2.42 17.15
C ASP A 258 32.97 2.87 17.28
N ASN A 259 33.20 4.17 17.06
CA ASN A 259 34.50 4.82 17.04
C ASN A 259 34.36 6.35 17.22
N GLU A 260 35.49 7.07 17.24
CA GLU A 260 35.58 8.54 17.42
C GLU A 260 34.66 9.33 16.46
N THR A 261 34.42 8.84 15.24
CA THR A 261 33.50 9.49 14.29
C THR A 261 32.05 9.37 14.76
N GLY A 262 31.66 8.23 15.33
CA GLY A 262 30.32 8.04 15.90
C GLY A 262 30.05 8.94 17.10
N ASP A 263 31.03 9.07 18.00
CA ASP A 263 30.96 10.01 19.13
C ASP A 263 30.96 11.48 18.66
N LEU A 264 31.70 11.83 17.60
CA LEU A 264 31.69 13.17 17.00
C LEU A 264 30.33 13.50 16.37
N LEU A 265 29.75 12.59 15.58
CA LEU A 265 28.41 12.74 15.01
C LEU A 265 27.35 12.86 16.10
N GLN A 266 27.44 12.05 17.16
CA GLN A 266 26.48 12.07 18.26
C GLN A 266 26.57 13.36 19.08
N SER A 267 27.78 13.82 19.40
CA SER A 267 28.01 15.01 20.22
C SER A 267 27.67 16.31 19.48
N ARG A 268 28.20 16.52 18.26
CA ARG A 268 27.83 17.66 17.40
C ARG A 268 26.34 17.65 17.09
N GLY A 269 25.82 16.49 16.66
CA GLY A 269 24.42 16.31 16.28
C GLY A 269 23.41 16.36 17.45
N ARG A 270 23.88 16.48 18.70
CA ARG A 270 23.09 16.40 19.94
C ARG A 270 22.16 15.17 19.96
N GLU A 271 22.70 14.02 19.60
CA GLU A 271 21.91 12.80 19.39
C GLU A 271 21.61 12.05 20.68
N PHE A 272 20.79 12.68 21.52
CA PHE A 272 20.19 12.17 22.73
C PHE A 272 18.66 12.30 22.64
N GLY A 273 17.91 11.36 23.20
CA GLY A 273 16.45 11.42 23.25
C GLY A 273 15.96 12.44 24.28
N VAL A 274 15.17 13.44 23.86
CA VAL A 274 14.78 14.59 24.70
C VAL A 274 14.08 14.18 26.01
N THR A 275 13.14 13.24 25.95
CA THR A 275 12.37 12.77 27.13
C THR A 275 13.09 11.70 27.96
N THR A 276 14.05 10.98 27.39
CA THR A 276 14.60 9.74 27.99
C THR A 276 16.11 9.77 28.24
N GLY A 277 16.81 10.82 27.80
CA GLY A 277 18.28 10.94 27.87
C GLY A 277 19.07 9.91 27.06
N ARG A 278 18.40 8.96 26.38
CA ARG A 278 19.06 7.83 25.70
C ARG A 278 19.96 8.32 24.55
N ARG A 279 21.25 7.99 24.61
CA ARG A 279 22.20 8.13 23.49
C ARG A 279 21.64 7.41 22.25
N ARG A 280 21.67 8.06 21.08
CA ARG A 280 21.43 7.38 19.80
C ARG A 280 22.73 6.80 19.26
N ARG A 281 22.61 5.68 18.57
CA ARG A 281 23.70 5.06 17.81
C ARG A 281 23.84 5.82 16.49
N CYS A 282 25.06 6.18 16.12
CA CYS A 282 25.34 7.05 14.97
C CYS A 282 26.22 6.32 13.94
N GLY A 283 26.12 6.71 12.67
CA GLY A 283 26.82 6.07 11.58
C GLY A 283 26.74 6.85 10.28
N TRP A 284 27.48 6.41 9.26
CA TRP A 284 27.52 7.10 7.97
C TRP A 284 26.16 7.13 7.26
N LEU A 285 25.99 8.06 6.31
CA LEU A 285 24.82 8.05 5.43
C LEU A 285 24.80 6.73 4.64
N ASP A 286 23.64 6.10 4.57
CA ASP A 286 23.41 4.87 3.82
C ASP A 286 22.36 5.16 2.73
N LEU A 287 22.77 5.08 1.47
CA LEU A 287 21.88 5.31 0.34
C LEU A 287 21.19 4.04 -0.15
N VAL A 288 21.61 2.84 0.28
CA VAL A 288 20.86 1.59 0.02
C VAL A 288 19.53 1.62 0.76
N LEU A 289 19.54 2.07 2.02
CA LEU A 289 18.33 2.20 2.83
C LEU A 289 17.48 3.41 2.41
N VAL A 290 18.08 4.57 2.08
CA VAL A 290 17.30 5.72 1.58
C VAL A 290 16.68 5.41 0.21
N ARG A 291 17.37 4.66 -0.67
CA ARG A 291 16.80 4.18 -1.93
C ARG A 291 15.64 3.21 -1.70
N TYR A 292 15.73 2.32 -0.72
CA TYR A 292 14.61 1.46 -0.32
C TYR A 292 13.42 2.28 0.21
N ALA A 293 13.66 3.25 1.09
CA ALA A 293 12.61 4.16 1.56
C ALA A 293 11.98 4.96 0.40
N HIS A 294 12.75 5.39 -0.60
CA HIS A 294 12.23 6.01 -1.82
C HIS A 294 11.39 5.05 -2.66
N MET A 295 11.80 3.78 -2.82
CA MET A 295 11.03 2.77 -3.56
C MET A 295 9.64 2.52 -2.95
N VAL A 296 9.51 2.58 -1.62
CA VAL A 296 8.22 2.40 -0.91
C VAL A 296 7.37 3.68 -0.94
N ASN A 297 7.98 4.86 -0.79
CA ASN A 297 7.25 6.12 -0.58
C ASN A 297 7.07 7.00 -1.82
N GLY A 298 7.83 6.77 -2.90
CA GLY A 298 7.77 7.57 -4.13
C GLY A 298 8.13 9.05 -3.91
N PHE A 299 9.16 9.34 -3.11
CA PHE A 299 9.51 10.72 -2.72
C PHE A 299 9.66 11.63 -3.93
N SER A 300 8.84 12.69 -3.98
CA SER A 300 8.83 13.71 -5.03
C SER A 300 9.96 14.73 -4.89
N ALA A 301 10.48 14.84 -3.66
CA ALA A 301 11.57 15.70 -3.22
C ALA A 301 12.20 15.06 -1.97
N ILE A 302 13.45 15.41 -1.68
CA ILE A 302 14.14 15.03 -0.45
C ILE A 302 14.48 16.30 0.33
N ALA A 303 14.45 16.22 1.65
CA ALA A 303 14.96 17.26 2.55
C ALA A 303 16.17 16.70 3.32
N LEU A 304 17.38 17.08 2.91
CA LEU A 304 18.62 16.70 3.59
C LEU A 304 18.82 17.60 4.81
N THR A 305 18.99 17.04 6.00
CA THR A 305 19.10 17.79 7.26
C THR A 305 20.41 17.50 7.99
N LYS A 306 20.80 18.43 8.87
CA LYS A 306 21.99 18.32 9.73
C LYS A 306 23.31 18.17 8.94
N LEU A 307 23.47 18.96 7.88
CA LEU A 307 24.70 18.97 7.06
C LEU A 307 25.88 19.60 7.82
N ASP A 308 25.61 20.63 8.63
CA ASP A 308 26.50 21.28 9.61
C ASP A 308 27.30 20.30 10.48
N ILE A 309 26.72 19.15 10.80
CA ILE A 309 27.36 18.16 11.67
C ILE A 309 28.62 17.57 11.02
N LEU A 310 28.68 17.54 9.68
CA LEU A 310 29.83 17.03 8.91
C LEU A 310 30.93 18.07 8.67
N ASP A 311 30.70 19.36 8.94
CA ASP A 311 31.61 20.48 8.67
C ASP A 311 33.06 20.28 9.15
N THR A 312 33.26 19.56 10.26
CA THR A 312 34.58 19.34 10.88
C THR A 312 35.30 18.09 10.39
N LEU A 313 34.70 17.28 9.51
CA LEU A 313 35.32 16.05 9.01
C LEU A 313 36.27 16.34 7.84
N PRO A 314 37.45 15.72 7.76
CA PRO A 314 38.33 15.78 6.59
C PRO A 314 37.94 14.77 5.50
N GLU A 315 37.21 13.72 5.87
CA GLU A 315 36.77 12.63 5.00
C GLU A 315 35.37 12.19 5.42
N ILE A 316 34.48 12.00 4.45
CA ILE A 316 33.07 11.62 4.67
C ILE A 316 32.78 10.38 3.83
N LYS A 317 32.11 9.38 4.42
CA LYS A 317 31.75 8.13 3.74
C LYS A 317 30.26 7.98 3.56
N ILE A 318 29.86 7.33 2.47
CA ILE A 318 28.47 7.00 2.13
C ILE A 318 28.39 5.50 1.81
N GLY A 319 27.49 4.77 2.45
CA GLY A 319 27.19 3.37 2.10
C GLY A 319 26.35 3.30 0.81
N ILE A 320 26.91 2.69 -0.24
CA ILE A 320 26.33 2.72 -1.61
C ILE A 320 25.86 1.36 -2.12
N ALA A 321 26.40 0.26 -1.56
CA ALA A 321 26.00 -1.11 -1.89
C ALA A 321 26.20 -2.05 -0.71
N TYR A 322 25.43 -3.13 -0.67
CA TYR A 322 25.52 -4.19 0.33
C TYR A 322 26.01 -5.49 -0.32
N THR A 323 26.90 -6.21 0.33
CA THR A 323 27.29 -7.58 -0.01
C THR A 323 27.10 -8.51 1.19
N VAL A 324 26.72 -9.77 0.92
CA VAL A 324 26.66 -10.86 1.91
C VAL A 324 27.31 -12.08 1.27
N ASP A 325 28.23 -12.73 1.97
CA ASP A 325 28.99 -13.90 1.49
C ASP A 325 29.61 -13.69 0.09
N GLY A 326 30.13 -12.48 -0.15
CA GLY A 326 30.72 -12.04 -1.43
C GLY A 326 29.72 -11.72 -2.55
N LYS A 327 28.41 -11.87 -2.34
CA LYS A 327 27.36 -11.61 -3.34
C LYS A 327 26.70 -10.25 -3.10
N PRO A 328 26.50 -9.42 -4.14
CA PRO A 328 25.80 -8.14 -4.00
C PRO A 328 24.30 -8.36 -3.76
N LEU A 329 23.72 -7.61 -2.81
CA LEU A 329 22.27 -7.55 -2.62
C LEU A 329 21.65 -6.47 -3.51
N PRO A 330 20.51 -6.74 -4.18
CA PRO A 330 19.86 -5.77 -5.08
C PRO A 330 19.17 -4.61 -4.31
N SER A 331 18.74 -4.86 -3.08
CA SER A 331 18.00 -3.93 -2.23
C SER A 331 18.29 -4.21 -0.74
N PHE A 332 17.77 -3.34 0.12
CA PHE A 332 17.79 -3.53 1.57
C PHE A 332 17.10 -4.87 1.95
N PRO A 333 17.73 -5.76 2.73
CA PRO A 333 17.17 -7.08 3.06
C PRO A 333 16.14 -7.01 4.19
N ALA A 334 15.00 -7.68 4.01
CA ALA A 334 13.94 -7.76 5.01
C ALA A 334 14.25 -8.71 6.20
N ASN A 335 15.18 -9.66 6.03
CA ASN A 335 15.57 -10.57 7.09
C ASN A 335 16.70 -9.97 7.95
N MET A 336 16.44 -9.86 9.26
CA MET A 336 17.34 -9.33 10.28
C MET A 336 18.71 -10.05 10.35
N ASP A 337 18.74 -11.38 10.17
CA ASP A 337 19.98 -12.18 10.18
C ASP A 337 20.86 -11.90 8.95
N VAL A 338 20.23 -11.57 7.81
CA VAL A 338 20.92 -11.17 6.59
C VAL A 338 21.45 -9.75 6.73
N LEU A 339 20.64 -8.82 7.24
CA LEU A 339 21.03 -7.44 7.49
C LEU A 339 22.19 -7.33 8.50
N THR A 340 22.26 -8.24 9.48
CA THR A 340 23.37 -8.33 10.45
C THR A 340 24.69 -8.81 9.84
N LYS A 341 24.64 -9.49 8.68
CA LYS A 341 25.81 -10.01 7.94
C LYS A 341 26.23 -9.12 6.76
N VAL A 342 25.54 -7.99 6.55
CA VAL A 342 25.85 -7.06 5.45
C VAL A 342 27.23 -6.44 5.64
N GLN A 343 28.07 -6.62 4.64
CA GLN A 343 29.26 -5.80 4.41
C GLN A 343 28.85 -4.62 3.53
N VAL A 344 29.15 -3.40 3.99
CA VAL A 344 28.83 -2.17 3.25
C VAL A 344 30.01 -1.77 2.37
N THR A 345 29.74 -1.56 1.08
CA THR A 345 30.65 -0.86 0.18
C THR A 345 30.44 0.64 0.35
N TYR A 346 31.52 1.36 0.66
CA TYR A 346 31.50 2.81 0.85
C TYR A 346 32.09 3.56 -0.35
N GLU A 347 31.47 4.68 -0.70
CA GLU A 347 32.14 5.73 -1.49
C GLU A 347 32.64 6.83 -0.54
N THR A 348 33.80 7.39 -0.84
CA THR A 348 34.54 8.30 0.04
C THR A 348 34.69 9.67 -0.60
N PHE A 349 34.29 10.71 0.13
CA PHE A 349 34.31 12.10 -0.31
C PHE A 349 35.27 12.92 0.56
N PRO A 350 36.00 13.90 -0.01
CA PRO A 350 36.69 14.89 0.80
C PRO A 350 35.66 15.69 1.60
N GLY A 351 35.91 15.85 2.91
CA GLY A 351 35.14 16.78 3.72
C GLY A 351 35.52 18.24 3.41
N TRP A 352 34.68 19.18 3.82
CA TRP A 352 34.88 20.61 3.52
C TRP A 352 35.67 21.37 4.60
N CYS A 353 35.82 20.82 5.81
CA CYS A 353 36.60 21.40 6.93
C CYS A 353 36.27 22.87 7.27
N CYS A 354 35.06 23.33 6.95
CA CYS A 354 34.63 24.71 7.14
C CYS A 354 33.13 24.79 7.46
N SER A 355 32.73 25.91 8.05
CA SER A 355 31.35 26.15 8.49
C SER A 355 30.37 26.24 7.33
N THR A 356 29.27 25.49 7.39
CA THR A 356 28.04 25.72 6.61
C THR A 356 26.97 26.45 7.43
N GLU A 357 27.31 26.95 8.63
CA GLU A 357 26.38 27.73 9.47
C GLU A 357 25.91 29.01 8.76
N GLY A 358 24.59 29.21 8.70
CA GLY A 358 23.98 30.44 8.18
C GLY A 358 23.92 30.60 6.65
N VAL A 359 24.43 29.65 5.88
CA VAL A 359 24.35 29.60 4.41
C VAL A 359 22.88 29.58 3.92
N ARG A 360 22.56 30.32 2.85
CA ARG A 360 21.18 30.56 2.36
C ARG A 360 20.94 30.23 0.89
N SER A 361 21.97 30.11 0.06
CA SER A 361 21.88 29.63 -1.33
C SER A 361 22.72 28.37 -1.55
N PHE A 362 22.51 27.68 -2.67
CA PHE A 362 23.28 26.47 -2.98
C PHE A 362 24.72 26.81 -3.38
N ASP A 363 24.92 27.92 -4.09
CA ASP A 363 26.22 28.37 -4.58
C ASP A 363 27.15 28.89 -3.46
N GLU A 364 26.57 29.31 -2.33
CA GLU A 364 27.30 29.62 -1.08
C GLU A 364 27.90 28.38 -0.39
N LEU A 365 27.43 27.16 -0.70
CA LEU A 365 27.96 25.94 -0.07
C LEU A 365 29.37 25.60 -0.62
N PRO A 366 30.27 25.04 0.22
CA PRO A 366 31.55 24.53 -0.23
C PRO A 366 31.41 23.53 -1.39
N SER A 367 32.34 23.55 -2.35
CA SER A 367 32.25 22.70 -3.55
C SER A 367 32.21 21.20 -3.24
N GLN A 368 32.83 20.76 -2.13
CA GLN A 368 32.75 19.40 -1.62
C GLN A 368 31.35 19.07 -1.09
N ALA A 369 30.70 20.00 -0.39
CA ALA A 369 29.33 19.86 0.09
C ALA A 369 28.34 19.82 -1.09
N GLN A 370 28.51 20.71 -2.08
CA GLN A 370 27.72 20.68 -3.33
C GLN A 370 27.86 19.34 -4.07
N ALA A 371 29.08 18.80 -4.15
CA ALA A 371 29.34 17.50 -4.78
C ALA A 371 28.68 16.33 -4.01
N TYR A 372 28.77 16.35 -2.67
CA TYR A 372 28.10 15.39 -1.78
C TYR A 372 26.57 15.41 -1.96
N ILE A 373 25.97 16.60 -2.00
CA ILE A 373 24.53 16.83 -2.25
C ILE A 373 24.12 16.29 -3.63
N ARG A 374 24.84 16.68 -4.69
CA ARG A 374 24.57 16.23 -6.07
C ARG A 374 24.79 14.72 -6.25
N TYR A 375 25.70 14.09 -5.51
CA TYR A 375 25.85 12.64 -5.53
C TYR A 375 24.59 11.93 -5.00
N ILE A 376 24.02 12.42 -3.90
CA ILE A 376 22.78 11.89 -3.30
C ILE A 376 21.61 11.99 -4.28
N GLU A 377 21.45 13.12 -5.00
CA GLU A 377 20.43 13.26 -6.05
C GLU A 377 20.59 12.22 -7.16
N ASN A 378 21.79 12.11 -7.72
CA ASN A 378 22.10 11.21 -8.83
C ASN A 378 21.93 9.73 -8.46
N PHE A 379 22.32 9.33 -7.24
CA PHE A 379 22.16 7.96 -6.76
C PHE A 379 20.70 7.59 -6.54
N LEU A 380 19.91 8.49 -5.93
CA LEU A 380 18.49 8.27 -5.64
C LEU A 380 17.59 8.45 -6.87
N LYS A 381 18.08 9.10 -7.93
CA LYS A 381 17.36 9.40 -9.18
C LYS A 381 16.09 10.24 -8.96
N VAL A 382 16.10 11.07 -7.91
CA VAL A 382 15.11 12.13 -7.70
C VAL A 382 15.28 13.14 -8.85
N PRO A 383 14.21 13.72 -9.44
CA PRO A 383 14.36 14.67 -10.52
C PRO A 383 15.17 15.90 -10.06
N ALA A 384 16.16 16.30 -10.86
CA ALA A 384 17.08 17.39 -10.56
C ALA A 384 16.35 18.68 -10.13
N GLY A 385 16.95 19.42 -9.20
CA GLY A 385 16.38 20.64 -8.63
C GLY A 385 15.25 20.41 -7.64
N LYS A 386 15.23 19.24 -6.97
CA LYS A 386 14.21 18.85 -5.96
C LYS A 386 14.80 18.25 -4.68
N LEU A 387 16.11 18.26 -4.52
CA LEU A 387 16.72 18.20 -3.21
C LEU A 387 16.65 19.58 -2.55
N TYR A 388 16.17 19.60 -1.30
CA TYR A 388 16.18 20.74 -0.42
C TYR A 388 17.19 20.43 0.69
N VAL A 389 18.04 21.39 1.05
CA VAL A 389 19.11 21.22 2.03
C VAL A 389 18.86 22.15 3.20
N SER A 390 18.74 21.57 4.40
CA SER A 390 18.68 22.27 5.67
C SER A 390 20.04 22.16 6.34
N THR A 391 20.80 23.24 6.29
CA THR A 391 22.13 23.31 6.91
C THR A 391 22.06 23.28 8.43
N PHE A 392 20.94 23.65 9.09
CA PHE A 392 21.03 24.08 10.49
C PHE A 392 20.12 23.48 11.58
N CYS A 393 20.68 23.49 12.79
CA CYS A 393 20.00 23.08 14.03
C CYS A 393 18.96 24.08 14.58
N LYS A 394 18.88 25.32 14.06
CA LYS A 394 17.99 26.41 14.55
C LYS A 394 16.62 26.51 13.82
N PRO A 395 15.70 27.44 14.23
CA PRO A 395 14.28 27.40 13.84
C PRO A 395 13.83 28.40 12.75
N ARG A 396 14.65 29.40 12.38
CA ARG A 396 14.26 30.48 11.45
C ARG A 396 15.12 30.49 10.17
N GLU A 397 15.55 29.32 9.74
CA GLU A 397 16.62 29.15 8.76
C GLU A 397 16.17 28.29 7.57
N THR A 398 16.59 28.70 6.37
CA THR A 398 15.93 28.39 5.10
C THR A 398 16.24 26.98 4.59
N LEU A 399 15.27 26.31 3.94
CA LEU A 399 15.60 25.22 3.03
C LEU A 399 16.27 25.80 1.79
N VAL A 400 17.58 25.57 1.67
CA VAL A 400 18.34 25.84 0.44
C VAL A 400 17.83 24.88 -0.64
N LYS A 401 17.08 25.40 -1.60
CA LYS A 401 16.66 24.61 -2.75
C LYS A 401 17.83 24.52 -3.74
N VAL A 402 18.17 23.30 -4.18
CA VAL A 402 19.00 23.14 -5.38
C VAL A 402 18.14 23.54 -6.59
N GLU A 403 18.59 24.49 -7.39
CA GLU A 403 18.01 24.81 -8.69
C GLU A 403 19.10 24.70 -9.76
N ASP A 404 18.92 23.81 -10.74
CA ASP A 404 19.61 23.93 -12.02
C ASP A 404 18.66 24.71 -12.96
N GLU A 405 19.12 25.85 -13.51
CA GLU A 405 18.34 26.64 -14.47
C GLU A 405 18.18 25.88 -15.80
N PHE A 406 17.05 25.18 -15.96
CA PHE A 406 16.56 24.76 -17.27
C PHE A 406 15.60 25.82 -17.82
N PRO A 407 15.91 26.50 -18.94
CA PRO A 407 15.02 27.51 -19.50
C PRO A 407 13.70 26.89 -19.98
N GLU A 408 12.58 27.54 -19.64
CA GLU A 408 11.23 27.15 -20.07
C GLU A 408 11.00 27.34 -21.58
N ASN A 409 11.61 26.47 -22.39
CA ASN A 409 11.29 26.37 -23.81
C ASN A 409 9.88 25.78 -23.96
N GLY A 410 8.94 26.65 -24.31
CA GLY A 410 7.50 26.39 -24.23
C GLY A 410 7.03 25.11 -24.93
N ALA A 411 6.25 24.31 -24.20
CA ALA A 411 5.66 23.07 -24.70
C ALA A 411 4.65 23.34 -25.83
N GLN A 412 5.06 23.15 -27.08
CA GLN A 412 4.11 23.09 -28.19
C GLN A 412 3.22 21.84 -28.06
N PRO A 413 1.90 21.94 -28.31
CA PRO A 413 0.98 20.81 -28.15
C PRO A 413 1.21 19.76 -29.25
N VAL A 414 1.75 18.60 -28.87
CA VAL A 414 1.98 17.47 -29.78
C VAL A 414 0.65 16.99 -30.38
N ARG A 415 0.53 17.08 -31.70
CA ARG A 415 -0.74 16.93 -32.41
C ARG A 415 -1.09 15.46 -32.64
N ALA A 416 -2.11 14.98 -31.94
CA ALA A 416 -2.98 13.83 -32.27
C ALA A 416 -2.31 12.51 -32.74
N VAL A 417 -2.02 11.61 -31.80
CA VAL A 417 -1.85 10.15 -32.05
C VAL A 417 -2.95 9.36 -31.32
N ASN A 418 -4.20 9.83 -31.46
CA ASN A 418 -5.29 9.55 -30.51
C ASN A 418 -6.08 8.24 -30.74
N SER A 419 -5.73 7.42 -31.75
CA SER A 419 -6.32 6.10 -31.98
C SER A 419 -5.52 4.99 -31.29
N ALA A 420 -4.28 4.76 -31.73
CA ALA A 420 -3.43 3.65 -31.29
C ALA A 420 -3.11 3.70 -29.79
N VAL A 421 -2.83 4.88 -29.23
CA VAL A 421 -2.54 5.05 -27.79
C VAL A 421 -3.77 4.71 -26.93
N LYS A 422 -4.98 5.07 -27.41
CA LYS A 422 -6.24 4.85 -26.70
C LYS A 422 -6.56 3.34 -26.60
N GLN A 423 -6.43 2.62 -27.72
CA GLN A 423 -6.57 1.16 -27.77
C GLN A 423 -5.44 0.41 -27.04
N ARG A 424 -4.24 0.98 -26.93
CA ARG A 424 -3.14 0.42 -26.15
C ARG A 424 -3.43 0.50 -24.64
N SER A 425 -3.96 1.63 -24.17
CA SER A 425 -4.40 1.80 -22.78
C SER A 425 -5.48 0.77 -22.39
N GLU A 426 -6.46 0.56 -23.26
CA GLU A 426 -7.60 -0.33 -23.04
C GLU A 426 -7.20 -1.80 -22.80
N PHE A 427 -6.31 -2.37 -23.62
CA PHE A 427 -5.81 -3.74 -23.43
C PHE A 427 -5.09 -3.89 -22.07
N THR A 428 -4.19 -2.96 -21.73
CA THR A 428 -3.44 -3.00 -20.47
C THR A 428 -4.35 -2.81 -19.25
N LEU A 429 -5.38 -1.97 -19.35
CA LEU A 429 -6.39 -1.79 -18.29
C LEU A 429 -7.26 -3.05 -18.10
N LEU A 430 -7.67 -3.70 -19.18
CA LEU A 430 -8.47 -4.92 -19.12
C LEU A 430 -7.66 -6.08 -18.53
N ALA A 431 -6.43 -6.31 -19.01
CA ALA A 431 -5.53 -7.32 -18.46
C ALA A 431 -5.20 -7.07 -16.97
N LYS A 432 -5.01 -5.80 -16.55
CA LYS A 432 -4.80 -5.44 -15.13
C LYS A 432 -6.05 -5.66 -14.26
N ARG A 433 -7.26 -5.51 -14.82
CA ARG A 433 -8.51 -5.84 -14.13
C ARG A 433 -8.63 -7.35 -13.93
N ILE A 434 -8.55 -8.12 -15.02
CA ILE A 434 -8.60 -9.59 -15.01
C ILE A 434 -7.58 -10.16 -14.02
N GLY A 435 -6.33 -9.67 -14.03
CA GLY A 435 -5.29 -10.12 -13.09
C GLY A 435 -5.62 -9.85 -11.62
N ARG A 436 -6.28 -8.73 -11.29
CA ARG A 436 -6.75 -8.45 -9.92
C ARG A 436 -7.91 -9.35 -9.52
N ASP A 437 -8.92 -9.46 -10.39
CA ASP A 437 -10.13 -10.22 -10.11
C ASP A 437 -9.81 -11.71 -9.93
N LEU A 438 -8.87 -12.23 -10.73
CA LEU A 438 -8.25 -13.55 -10.57
C LEU A 438 -7.60 -13.72 -9.19
N SER A 439 -6.75 -12.79 -8.74
CA SER A 439 -6.13 -12.86 -7.40
C SER A 439 -7.17 -12.81 -6.27
N ASN A 440 -8.22 -12.00 -6.40
CA ASN A 440 -9.31 -11.94 -5.43
C ASN A 440 -10.07 -13.28 -5.35
N THR A 441 -10.29 -13.94 -6.50
CA THR A 441 -10.98 -15.23 -6.57
C THR A 441 -10.13 -16.37 -5.98
N PHE A 442 -8.81 -16.34 -6.17
CA PHE A 442 -7.90 -17.27 -5.51
C PHE A 442 -8.00 -17.22 -3.97
N ALA A 443 -8.07 -16.02 -3.38
CA ALA A 443 -8.23 -15.87 -1.93
C ALA A 443 -9.58 -16.42 -1.41
N LYS A 444 -10.67 -16.22 -2.17
CA LYS A 444 -11.98 -16.84 -1.86
C LYS A 444 -11.91 -18.38 -1.93
N LEU A 445 -11.24 -18.91 -2.96
CA LEU A 445 -11.05 -20.33 -3.17
C LEU A 445 -10.18 -20.98 -2.09
N GLU A 446 -9.14 -20.30 -1.60
CA GLU A 446 -8.33 -20.77 -0.47
C GLU A 446 -9.17 -20.86 0.82
N LYS A 447 -9.98 -19.84 1.13
CA LYS A 447 -10.93 -19.89 2.26
C LYS A 447 -11.92 -21.06 2.12
N LEU A 448 -12.49 -21.25 0.93
CA LEU A 448 -13.39 -22.38 0.64
C LEU A 448 -12.67 -23.73 0.81
N THR A 449 -11.41 -23.83 0.37
CA THR A 449 -10.57 -25.04 0.53
C THR A 449 -10.35 -25.39 1.99
N ILE A 450 -10.10 -24.39 2.85
CA ILE A 450 -9.92 -24.58 4.30
C ILE A 450 -11.22 -25.06 4.95
N LEU A 451 -12.37 -24.50 4.57
CA LEU A 451 -13.68 -24.92 5.09
C LEU A 451 -14.05 -26.33 4.63
N ALA A 452 -13.93 -26.64 3.34
CA ALA A 452 -14.28 -27.94 2.76
C ALA A 452 -13.44 -29.11 3.28
N LYS A 453 -12.22 -28.85 3.80
CA LYS A 453 -11.32 -29.84 4.40
C LYS A 453 -11.57 -30.11 5.89
N ARG A 454 -12.37 -29.29 6.59
CA ARG A 454 -12.69 -29.51 8.02
C ARG A 454 -13.63 -30.71 8.19
N LYS A 455 -13.26 -31.63 9.09
CA LYS A 455 -14.03 -32.86 9.40
C LYS A 455 -14.81 -32.74 10.72
N SER A 456 -15.43 -31.59 10.97
CA SER A 456 -16.32 -31.42 12.13
C SER A 456 -17.68 -32.08 11.88
N LEU A 457 -18.29 -32.63 12.94
CA LEU A 457 -19.65 -33.18 12.92
C LEU A 457 -20.71 -32.22 13.48
N PHE A 458 -20.27 -31.16 14.18
CA PHE A 458 -21.16 -30.24 14.93
C PHE A 458 -20.91 -28.76 14.60
N ASP A 459 -20.00 -28.47 13.66
CA ASP A 459 -19.65 -27.12 13.15
C ASP A 459 -19.43 -27.21 11.63
N ASP A 460 -20.42 -27.75 10.90
CA ASP A 460 -20.43 -27.79 9.43
C ASP A 460 -21.19 -26.56 8.90
N LYS A 461 -20.45 -25.48 8.61
CA LYS A 461 -21.01 -24.23 8.07
C LYS A 461 -21.43 -24.35 6.61
N ALA A 462 -22.46 -25.15 6.34
CA ALA A 462 -22.96 -25.41 4.98
C ALA A 462 -23.30 -24.12 4.23
N THR A 463 -23.98 -23.16 4.85
CA THR A 463 -24.34 -21.87 4.23
C THR A 463 -23.12 -21.05 3.79
N GLU A 464 -22.10 -20.89 4.66
CA GLU A 464 -20.86 -20.16 4.31
C GLU A 464 -20.08 -20.87 3.18
N ILE A 465 -20.16 -22.20 3.09
CA ILE A 465 -19.56 -23.01 2.02
C ILE A 465 -20.31 -22.84 0.70
N ASP A 466 -21.65 -22.88 0.73
CA ASP A 466 -22.49 -22.81 -0.47
C ASP A 466 -22.50 -21.38 -1.06
N GLU A 467 -22.52 -20.34 -0.22
CA GLU A 467 -22.33 -18.95 -0.63
C GLU A 467 -20.96 -18.72 -1.30
N LEU A 468 -19.87 -19.18 -0.68
CA LEU A 468 -18.52 -19.08 -1.27
C LEU A 468 -18.41 -19.88 -2.57
N THR A 469 -19.05 -21.04 -2.66
CA THR A 469 -19.11 -21.86 -3.87
C THR A 469 -19.84 -21.13 -5.01
N TYR A 470 -20.97 -20.50 -4.72
CA TYR A 470 -21.71 -19.69 -5.69
C TYR A 470 -20.88 -18.49 -6.19
N ILE A 471 -20.23 -17.77 -5.27
CA ILE A 471 -19.41 -16.59 -5.62
C ILE A 471 -18.21 -17.01 -6.49
N VAL A 472 -17.48 -18.07 -6.14
CA VAL A 472 -16.35 -18.56 -6.94
C VAL A 472 -16.80 -19.08 -8.31
N LYS A 473 -17.96 -19.75 -8.39
CA LYS A 473 -18.59 -20.15 -9.66
C LYS A 473 -18.91 -18.94 -10.55
N GLN A 474 -19.43 -17.85 -9.97
CA GLN A 474 -19.74 -16.63 -10.70
C GLN A 474 -18.48 -15.89 -11.16
N ASP A 475 -17.46 -15.78 -10.30
CA ASP A 475 -16.17 -15.15 -10.60
C ASP A 475 -15.46 -15.86 -11.77
N ILE A 476 -15.32 -17.20 -11.73
CA ILE A 476 -14.66 -17.99 -12.79
C ILE A 476 -15.37 -17.81 -14.14
N ASN A 477 -16.70 -17.81 -14.14
CA ASN A 477 -17.50 -17.55 -15.35
C ASN A 477 -17.33 -16.12 -15.89
N SER A 478 -17.17 -15.12 -15.01
CA SER A 478 -16.85 -13.74 -15.39
C SER A 478 -15.45 -13.63 -16.00
N LEU A 479 -14.46 -14.24 -15.34
CA LEU A 479 -13.06 -14.25 -15.77
C LEU A 479 -12.88 -14.92 -17.14
N ASN A 480 -13.53 -16.06 -17.39
CA ASN A 480 -13.49 -16.74 -18.69
C ASN A 480 -14.01 -15.83 -19.82
N LYS A 481 -15.14 -15.15 -19.61
CA LYS A 481 -15.71 -14.20 -20.58
C LYS A 481 -14.80 -12.98 -20.81
N GLN A 482 -14.19 -12.44 -19.75
CA GLN A 482 -13.26 -11.31 -19.88
C GLN A 482 -11.96 -11.69 -20.61
N ILE A 483 -11.43 -12.91 -20.39
CA ILE A 483 -10.25 -13.42 -21.09
C ILE A 483 -10.55 -13.70 -22.58
N ALA A 484 -11.71 -14.24 -22.92
CA ALA A 484 -12.14 -14.41 -24.31
C ALA A 484 -12.18 -13.07 -25.07
N GLY A 485 -12.78 -12.02 -24.46
CA GLY A 485 -12.78 -10.67 -25.02
C GLY A 485 -11.37 -10.05 -25.13
N LEU A 486 -10.48 -10.33 -24.18
CA LEU A 486 -9.08 -9.92 -24.24
C LEU A 486 -8.33 -10.57 -25.43
N GLN A 487 -8.63 -11.83 -25.75
CA GLN A 487 -8.06 -12.54 -26.91
C GLN A 487 -8.59 -12.00 -28.25
N GLU A 488 -9.88 -11.69 -28.35
CA GLU A 488 -10.47 -11.08 -29.54
C GLU A 488 -9.89 -9.67 -29.83
N LEU A 489 -9.65 -8.89 -28.76
CA LEU A 489 -8.91 -7.63 -28.81
C LEU A 489 -7.45 -7.76 -29.27
N VAL A 490 -6.86 -8.95 -29.27
CA VAL A 490 -5.50 -9.20 -29.81
C VAL A 490 -5.55 -9.75 -31.23
N ARG A 491 -6.46 -10.69 -31.54
CA ARG A 491 -6.70 -11.20 -32.91
C ARG A 491 -6.99 -10.06 -33.88
N SER A 492 -7.87 -9.13 -33.49
CA SER A 492 -8.21 -7.93 -34.27
C SER A 492 -7.05 -6.96 -34.56
N ARG A 493 -5.90 -7.08 -33.88
CA ARG A 493 -4.73 -6.21 -34.08
C ARG A 493 -3.69 -6.76 -35.05
N SER A 494 -3.84 -8.00 -35.52
CA SER A 494 -2.80 -8.76 -36.24
C SER A 494 -2.41 -8.24 -37.63
N GLY A 495 -2.96 -7.10 -38.08
CA GLY A 495 -2.73 -6.55 -39.42
C GLY A 495 -1.96 -5.23 -39.51
N GLN A 496 -1.68 -4.51 -38.41
CA GLN A 496 -1.22 -3.10 -38.51
C GLN A 496 -0.17 -2.61 -37.49
N ASN A 497 0.36 -3.43 -36.57
CA ASN A 497 1.39 -2.97 -35.62
C ASN A 497 2.51 -4.00 -35.40
N GLY A 498 3.70 -3.50 -35.01
CA GLY A 498 4.96 -4.25 -35.05
C GLY A 498 5.01 -5.53 -34.20
N ARG A 499 5.57 -6.60 -34.78
CA ARG A 499 5.63 -7.99 -34.28
C ARG A 499 5.87 -8.11 -32.76
N HIS A 500 6.91 -7.45 -32.25
CA HIS A 500 7.30 -7.51 -30.82
C HIS A 500 6.18 -7.09 -29.84
N LEU A 501 5.31 -6.16 -30.22
CA LEU A 501 4.19 -5.71 -29.38
C LEU A 501 3.06 -6.75 -29.30
N GLN A 502 2.88 -7.52 -30.38
CA GLN A 502 1.91 -8.61 -30.45
C GLN A 502 2.37 -9.82 -29.63
N THR A 503 3.66 -10.18 -29.70
CA THR A 503 4.25 -11.24 -28.86
C THR A 503 3.95 -11.03 -27.38
N HIS A 504 4.26 -9.84 -26.84
CA HIS A 504 4.03 -9.54 -25.43
C HIS A 504 2.55 -9.60 -25.02
N SER A 505 1.64 -9.16 -25.90
CA SER A 505 0.19 -9.25 -25.66
C SER A 505 -0.29 -10.71 -25.64
N ASN A 506 0.21 -11.56 -26.54
CA ASN A 506 -0.07 -13.01 -26.53
C ASN A 506 0.44 -13.67 -25.25
N THR A 507 1.70 -13.40 -24.83
CA THR A 507 2.27 -13.98 -23.60
C THR A 507 1.44 -13.65 -22.36
N ILE A 508 0.90 -12.43 -22.26
CA ILE A 508 -0.01 -12.03 -21.17
C ILE A 508 -1.31 -12.84 -21.22
N VAL A 509 -1.92 -13.00 -22.40
CA VAL A 509 -3.16 -13.78 -22.58
C VAL A 509 -2.95 -15.25 -22.17
N VAL A 510 -1.89 -15.91 -22.66
CA VAL A 510 -1.53 -17.29 -22.27
C VAL A 510 -1.32 -17.41 -20.75
N SER A 511 -0.61 -16.45 -20.13
CA SER A 511 -0.36 -16.47 -18.68
C SER A 511 -1.65 -16.33 -17.85
N LEU A 512 -2.61 -15.52 -18.29
CA LEU A 512 -3.90 -15.38 -17.62
C LEU A 512 -4.78 -16.63 -17.82
N GLN A 513 -4.80 -17.21 -19.02
CA GLN A 513 -5.51 -18.47 -19.32
C GLN A 513 -4.99 -19.63 -18.47
N SER A 514 -3.66 -19.81 -18.41
CA SER A 514 -3.00 -20.85 -17.61
C SER A 514 -3.39 -20.76 -16.12
N LYS A 515 -3.41 -19.54 -15.55
CA LYS A 515 -3.80 -19.34 -14.15
C LYS A 515 -5.30 -19.59 -13.90
N LEU A 516 -6.17 -19.21 -14.85
CA LEU A 516 -7.61 -19.53 -14.74
C LEU A 516 -7.87 -21.04 -14.85
N ALA A 517 -7.12 -21.75 -15.70
CA ALA A 517 -7.19 -23.21 -15.80
C ALA A 517 -6.73 -23.90 -14.49
N SER A 518 -5.65 -23.43 -13.86
CA SER A 518 -5.23 -23.90 -12.53
C SER A 518 -6.32 -23.67 -11.49
N MET A 519 -6.81 -22.42 -11.35
CA MET A 519 -7.88 -22.08 -10.41
C MET A 519 -9.13 -22.94 -10.59
N SER A 520 -9.51 -23.24 -11.83
CA SER A 520 -10.65 -24.11 -12.14
C SER A 520 -10.40 -25.55 -11.70
N SER A 521 -9.15 -26.05 -11.80
CA SER A 521 -8.73 -27.38 -11.33
C SER A 521 -8.73 -27.46 -9.81
N ASP A 522 -8.21 -26.43 -9.15
CA ASP A 522 -8.20 -26.31 -7.70
C ASP A 522 -9.64 -26.28 -7.17
N PHE A 523 -10.52 -25.46 -7.74
CA PHE A 523 -11.95 -25.40 -7.40
C PHE A 523 -12.67 -26.72 -7.63
N LYS A 524 -12.44 -27.39 -8.77
CA LYS A 524 -13.00 -28.72 -9.03
C LYS A 524 -12.58 -29.71 -7.93
N SER A 525 -11.30 -29.76 -7.57
CA SER A 525 -10.81 -30.69 -6.53
C SER A 525 -11.45 -30.45 -5.15
N VAL A 526 -11.75 -29.19 -4.82
CA VAL A 526 -12.44 -28.80 -3.59
C VAL A 526 -13.89 -29.28 -3.58
N LEU A 527 -14.59 -29.18 -4.71
CA LEU A 527 -15.95 -29.71 -4.86
C LEU A 527 -15.99 -31.24 -4.81
N GLU A 528 -15.02 -31.93 -5.40
CA GLU A 528 -14.89 -33.39 -5.29
C GLU A 528 -14.64 -33.83 -3.84
N VAL A 529 -13.74 -33.15 -3.11
CA VAL A 529 -13.49 -33.40 -1.68
C VAL A 529 -14.71 -33.11 -0.80
N ARG A 530 -15.47 -32.03 -1.08
CA ARG A 530 -16.73 -31.73 -0.35
C ARG A 530 -17.78 -32.81 -0.63
N THR A 531 -17.93 -33.23 -1.88
CA THR A 531 -18.86 -34.29 -2.30
C THR A 531 -18.56 -35.61 -1.59
N GLU A 532 -17.28 -35.99 -1.51
CA GLU A 532 -16.85 -37.20 -0.80
C GLU A 532 -17.06 -37.10 0.72
N ASN A 533 -16.75 -35.96 1.34
CA ASN A 533 -17.03 -35.73 2.76
C ASN A 533 -18.54 -35.83 3.07
N LEU A 534 -19.41 -35.31 2.19
CA LEU A 534 -20.88 -35.43 2.32
C LEU A 534 -21.34 -36.90 2.17
N LYS A 535 -20.79 -37.64 1.19
CA LYS A 535 -21.07 -39.08 0.99
C LYS A 535 -20.61 -39.92 2.20
N GLN A 536 -19.46 -39.62 2.80
CA GLN A 536 -18.96 -40.29 4.00
C GLN A 536 -19.73 -39.94 5.29
N GLN A 537 -20.26 -38.72 5.41
CA GLN A 537 -21.20 -38.39 6.50
C GLN A 537 -22.50 -39.19 6.35
N ARG A 538 -23.06 -39.25 5.13
CA ARG A 538 -24.29 -39.98 4.84
C ARG A 538 -24.17 -41.48 5.12
N SER A 539 -23.14 -42.16 4.61
CA SER A 539 -23.00 -43.62 4.79
C SER A 539 -22.79 -44.01 6.26
N ARG A 540 -22.09 -43.19 7.05
CA ARG A 540 -21.97 -43.37 8.50
C ARG A 540 -23.31 -43.14 9.22
N GLN A 541 -24.07 -42.13 8.81
CA GLN A 541 -25.40 -41.86 9.38
C GLN A 541 -26.38 -43.00 9.06
N GLU A 542 -26.34 -43.55 7.84
CA GLU A 542 -27.11 -44.72 7.44
C GLU A 542 -26.72 -45.95 8.29
N GLN A 543 -25.41 -46.20 8.51
CA GLN A 543 -24.92 -47.25 9.43
C GLN A 543 -25.42 -47.08 10.88
N PHE A 544 -25.37 -45.86 11.44
CA PHE A 544 -25.89 -45.60 12.80
C PHE A 544 -27.43 -45.59 12.88
N SER A 545 -28.14 -45.52 11.75
CA SER A 545 -29.60 -45.59 11.71
C SER A 545 -30.15 -47.02 11.63
N GLN A 546 -29.34 -48.01 11.22
CA GLN A 546 -29.75 -49.40 11.04
C GLN A 546 -29.40 -50.28 12.24
N THR A 547 -30.21 -50.19 13.29
CA THR A 547 -30.35 -51.25 14.30
C THR A 547 -31.66 -51.99 14.01
N PRO A 548 -31.69 -53.34 13.97
CA PRO A 548 -32.81 -54.08 13.39
C PRO A 548 -34.09 -54.00 14.21
N ALA A 549 -35.23 -53.98 13.52
CA ALA A 549 -36.55 -54.16 14.13
C ALA A 549 -36.81 -55.64 14.45
N SER A 550 -37.57 -55.90 15.51
CA SER A 550 -37.77 -57.22 16.18
C SER A 550 -36.54 -57.65 16.99
N SER A 551 -36.65 -58.02 18.27
CA SER A 551 -37.69 -58.86 18.87
C SER A 551 -38.04 -58.50 20.32
N SER A 552 -39.08 -59.14 20.85
CA SER A 552 -39.62 -58.94 22.21
C SER A 552 -39.22 -60.03 23.21
N ALA A 553 -39.18 -59.64 24.49
CA ALA A 553 -39.59 -60.40 25.68
C ALA A 553 -38.54 -61.18 26.54
N TYR A 554 -38.68 -60.93 27.85
CA TYR A 554 -38.33 -61.72 29.04
C TYR A 554 -36.86 -62.00 29.48
N HIS A 555 -36.77 -62.08 30.81
CA HIS A 555 -35.77 -62.74 31.68
C HIS A 555 -34.60 -61.94 32.31
N THR A 556 -34.16 -62.53 33.41
CA THR A 556 -33.60 -61.93 34.63
C THR A 556 -32.15 -62.35 34.90
N ASN A 557 -31.51 -61.64 35.84
CA ASN A 557 -30.39 -62.03 36.72
C ASN A 557 -28.92 -61.75 36.32
N SER A 558 -28.21 -61.27 37.35
CA SER A 558 -26.85 -61.67 37.78
C SER A 558 -25.57 -60.99 37.25
N PHE A 559 -25.03 -60.14 38.13
CA PHE A 559 -23.64 -60.09 38.64
C PHE A 559 -22.47 -59.52 37.80
N ASN A 560 -21.88 -58.47 38.40
CA ASN A 560 -20.45 -58.18 38.59
C ASN A 560 -19.50 -58.07 37.38
N ASN A 561 -19.05 -56.82 37.13
CA ASN A 561 -17.76 -56.39 37.70
C ASN A 561 -17.61 -54.85 37.78
N SER A 562 -17.38 -54.34 39.00
CA SER A 562 -16.23 -53.52 39.46
C SER A 562 -15.40 -52.72 38.42
N VAL A 563 -14.84 -51.53 38.72
CA VAL A 563 -14.47 -50.90 40.02
C VAL A 563 -14.59 -49.36 39.92
N LEU A 564 -15.25 -48.68 40.88
CA LEU A 564 -14.78 -47.44 41.53
C LEU A 564 -15.83 -46.81 42.49
N MET A 565 -15.54 -46.92 43.79
CA MET A 565 -16.02 -46.14 44.95
C MET A 565 -17.53 -45.94 45.21
N GLN A 566 -17.84 -46.02 46.50
CA GLN A 566 -19.15 -45.91 47.13
C GLN A 566 -19.04 -44.92 48.31
N ASP A 567 -20.19 -44.43 48.79
CA ASP A 567 -20.36 -43.36 49.78
C ASP A 567 -19.95 -41.96 49.23
N ASP A 568 -20.71 -40.89 49.44
CA ASP A 568 -21.63 -40.62 50.55
C ASP A 568 -23.09 -40.33 50.11
N SER A 569 -24.02 -40.32 51.07
CA SER A 569 -25.46 -40.46 50.85
C SER A 569 -26.27 -39.17 51.03
N LYS A 570 -27.05 -38.79 50.00
CA LYS A 570 -28.26 -37.95 50.14
C LYS A 570 -29.19 -38.06 48.93
N LYS A 571 -30.50 -38.05 49.24
CA LYS A 571 -31.64 -38.26 48.33
C LYS A 571 -31.67 -37.29 47.14
N THR A 572 -32.04 -37.80 45.96
CA THR A 572 -33.41 -37.64 45.40
C THR A 572 -33.60 -38.54 44.17
N ASP A 573 -34.62 -39.39 44.17
CA ASP A 573 -35.15 -39.99 42.94
C ASP A 573 -35.97 -38.96 42.16
N ILE A 574 -35.73 -38.85 40.84
CA ILE A 574 -36.64 -38.20 39.90
C ILE A 574 -36.73 -39.08 38.66
N SER A 575 -37.73 -39.97 38.62
CA SER A 575 -38.14 -40.66 37.41
C SER A 575 -38.86 -39.67 36.50
N ILE A 576 -38.25 -39.30 35.37
CA ILE A 576 -38.91 -38.50 34.33
C ILE A 576 -39.81 -39.43 33.52
N ASP A 577 -41.11 -39.27 33.69
CA ASP A 577 -42.12 -40.01 32.93
C ASP A 577 -42.15 -39.51 31.48
N MET A 578 -42.26 -40.43 30.50
CA MET A 578 -41.98 -40.13 29.08
C MET A 578 -43.25 -40.08 28.22
N ASP A 579 -44.27 -39.38 28.70
CA ASP A 579 -45.56 -39.21 27.99
C ASP A 579 -45.45 -38.12 26.90
N LEU A 580 -44.70 -38.44 25.84
CA LEU A 580 -44.35 -37.53 24.75
C LEU A 580 -45.35 -37.65 23.59
N SER A 581 -46.14 -36.60 23.37
CA SER A 581 -47.23 -36.60 22.39
C SER A 581 -46.77 -36.95 20.97
N SER A 582 -47.55 -37.80 20.28
CA SER A 582 -47.27 -38.21 18.89
C SER A 582 -47.20 -37.03 17.90
N SER A 583 -47.85 -35.91 18.23
CA SER A 583 -47.72 -34.62 17.55
C SER A 583 -46.28 -34.07 17.52
N GLN A 584 -45.53 -34.12 18.62
CA GLN A 584 -44.15 -33.62 18.66
C GLN A 584 -43.19 -34.54 17.91
N GLN A 585 -43.45 -35.85 17.93
CA GLN A 585 -42.64 -36.81 17.18
C GLN A 585 -42.75 -36.60 15.66
N MET A 586 -43.94 -36.26 15.17
CA MET A 586 -44.16 -35.92 13.75
C MET A 586 -43.48 -34.59 13.34
N GLN A 587 -43.42 -33.60 14.25
CA GLN A 587 -42.72 -32.34 14.00
C GLN A 587 -41.20 -32.54 13.86
N LEU A 588 -40.61 -33.35 14.74
CA LEU A 588 -39.19 -33.73 14.67
C LEU A 588 -38.84 -34.58 13.43
N ILE A 589 -39.80 -35.33 12.87
CA ILE A 589 -39.64 -36.04 11.60
C ILE A 589 -39.65 -35.04 10.42
N ASN A 590 -40.61 -34.11 10.37
CA ASN A 590 -40.67 -33.09 9.31
C ASN A 590 -39.42 -32.20 9.24
N GLU A 591 -38.86 -31.80 10.39
CA GLU A 591 -37.59 -31.04 10.43
C GLU A 591 -36.41 -31.87 9.91
N ARG A 592 -36.38 -33.17 10.23
CA ARG A 592 -35.34 -34.11 9.81
C ARG A 592 -35.39 -34.38 8.31
N ASP A 593 -36.59 -34.55 7.75
CA ASP A 593 -36.80 -34.77 6.31
C ASP A 593 -36.47 -33.51 5.50
N SER A 594 -36.86 -32.32 6.00
CA SER A 594 -36.44 -31.03 5.42
C SER A 594 -34.92 -30.88 5.37
N TYR A 595 -34.21 -31.24 6.46
CA TYR A 595 -32.74 -31.21 6.49
C TYR A 595 -32.09 -32.20 5.51
N ILE A 596 -32.69 -33.39 5.32
CA ILE A 596 -32.24 -34.38 4.34
C ILE A 596 -32.45 -33.88 2.91
N GLN A 597 -33.60 -33.29 2.62
CA GLN A 597 -33.94 -32.76 1.30
C GLN A 597 -33.00 -31.61 0.89
N ASN A 598 -32.83 -30.60 1.74
CA ASN A 598 -31.91 -29.48 1.49
C ASN A 598 -30.48 -29.97 1.15
N ARG A 599 -29.99 -31.02 1.83
CA ARG A 599 -28.65 -31.59 1.57
C ARG A 599 -28.57 -32.44 0.29
N ALA A 600 -29.68 -33.04 -0.15
CA ALA A 600 -29.76 -33.68 -1.46
C ALA A 600 -29.70 -32.64 -2.58
N ASP A 601 -30.41 -31.51 -2.43
CA ASP A 601 -30.42 -30.40 -3.38
C ASP A 601 -29.02 -29.74 -3.46
N THR A 602 -28.35 -29.50 -2.32
CA THR A 602 -26.94 -29.04 -2.29
C THR A 602 -26.01 -29.99 -3.07
N MET A 603 -26.16 -31.30 -2.91
CA MET A 603 -25.35 -32.29 -3.61
C MET A 603 -25.57 -32.26 -5.14
N GLN A 604 -26.83 -32.15 -5.60
CA GLN A 604 -27.14 -32.01 -7.04
C GLN A 604 -26.57 -30.72 -7.63
N ASN A 605 -26.63 -29.61 -6.89
CA ASN A 605 -26.05 -28.32 -7.30
C ASN A 605 -24.52 -28.37 -7.44
N ILE A 606 -23.84 -29.14 -6.59
CA ILE A 606 -22.39 -29.38 -6.69
C ILE A 606 -22.06 -30.26 -7.90
N GLU A 607 -22.77 -31.39 -8.10
CA GLU A 607 -22.52 -32.28 -9.24
C GLU A 607 -22.80 -31.58 -10.59
N SER A 608 -23.86 -30.77 -10.68
CA SER A 608 -24.14 -29.86 -11.82
C SER A 608 -22.98 -28.88 -12.08
N THR A 609 -22.44 -28.26 -11.03
CA THR A 609 -21.33 -27.30 -11.15
C THR A 609 -20.02 -27.95 -11.61
N ILE A 610 -19.76 -29.20 -11.23
CA ILE A 610 -18.61 -29.97 -11.73
C ILE A 610 -18.74 -30.25 -13.25
N VAL A 611 -19.95 -30.54 -13.74
CA VAL A 611 -20.23 -30.72 -15.17
C VAL A 611 -20.03 -29.41 -15.95
N GLU A 612 -20.55 -28.29 -15.44
CA GLU A 612 -20.33 -26.96 -16.04
C GLU A 612 -18.84 -26.62 -16.16
N LEU A 613 -18.06 -26.83 -15.08
CA LEU A 613 -16.60 -26.63 -15.08
C LEU A 613 -15.90 -27.47 -16.17
N GLY A 614 -16.37 -28.70 -16.41
CA GLY A 614 -15.90 -29.56 -17.50
C GLY A 614 -15.92 -28.88 -18.88
N SER A 615 -16.97 -28.09 -19.17
CA SER A 615 -17.07 -27.33 -20.42
C SER A 615 -16.07 -26.17 -20.49
N ILE A 616 -15.80 -25.51 -19.36
CA ILE A 616 -14.83 -24.41 -19.26
C ILE A 616 -13.41 -24.94 -19.49
N PHE A 617 -13.05 -26.13 -18.97
CA PHE A 617 -11.76 -26.76 -19.27
C PHE A 617 -11.58 -27.07 -20.75
N GLN A 618 -12.61 -27.58 -21.44
CA GLN A 618 -12.52 -27.86 -22.87
C GLN A 618 -12.29 -26.59 -23.69
N GLN A 619 -12.98 -25.49 -23.33
CA GLN A 619 -12.75 -24.18 -23.93
C GLN A 619 -11.32 -23.68 -23.68
N LEU A 620 -10.85 -23.68 -22.43
CA LEU A 620 -9.50 -23.21 -22.08
C LEU A 620 -8.39 -24.07 -22.73
N ALA A 621 -8.56 -25.39 -22.81
CA ALA A 621 -7.61 -26.29 -23.45
C ALA A 621 -7.48 -26.03 -24.96
N HIS A 622 -8.60 -25.82 -25.66
CA HIS A 622 -8.57 -25.39 -27.07
C HIS A 622 -7.90 -24.01 -27.20
N MET A 623 -8.25 -23.08 -26.31
CA MET A 623 -7.82 -21.69 -26.34
C MET A 623 -6.31 -21.51 -26.12
N VAL A 624 -5.71 -22.35 -25.27
CA VAL A 624 -4.24 -22.38 -25.04
C VAL A 624 -3.53 -23.07 -26.20
N LYS A 625 -4.02 -24.23 -26.66
CA LYS A 625 -3.39 -25.00 -27.77
C LYS A 625 -3.27 -24.19 -29.05
N GLU A 626 -4.27 -23.38 -29.37
CA GLU A 626 -4.28 -22.51 -30.56
C GLU A 626 -3.20 -21.40 -30.50
N GLN A 627 -2.78 -20.98 -29.30
CA GLN A 627 -1.76 -19.94 -29.13
C GLN A 627 -0.34 -20.52 -29.10
N GLU A 628 -0.15 -21.75 -28.63
CA GLU A 628 1.15 -22.44 -28.61
C GLU A 628 1.76 -22.59 -30.02
N GLU A 629 0.95 -22.98 -31.02
CA GLU A 629 1.37 -23.08 -32.43
C GLU A 629 1.76 -21.70 -33.04
N THR A 630 1.24 -20.60 -32.46
CA THR A 630 1.60 -19.25 -32.88
C THR A 630 2.92 -18.79 -32.27
N VAL A 631 3.23 -19.18 -31.03
CA VAL A 631 4.48 -18.82 -30.34
C VAL A 631 5.68 -19.52 -30.99
N GLN A 632 5.57 -20.81 -31.34
CA GLN A 632 6.68 -21.56 -31.94
C GLN A 632 7.17 -20.99 -33.29
N ARG A 633 6.33 -20.24 -34.02
CA ARG A 633 6.74 -19.53 -35.24
C ARG A 633 7.49 -18.21 -34.98
N ILE A 634 7.45 -17.69 -33.75
CA ILE A 634 8.08 -16.42 -33.35
C ILE A 634 9.53 -16.67 -32.93
N ASP A 635 9.83 -17.72 -32.17
CA ASP A 635 11.18 -17.99 -31.67
C ASP A 635 12.21 -18.16 -32.81
N ALA A 636 11.84 -18.86 -33.88
CA ALA A 636 12.65 -18.97 -35.10
C ALA A 636 12.95 -17.60 -35.77
N ASN A 637 12.08 -16.60 -35.62
CA ASN A 637 12.33 -15.23 -36.12
C ASN A 637 13.19 -14.40 -35.15
N VAL A 638 13.28 -14.78 -33.87
CA VAL A 638 14.18 -14.15 -32.89
C VAL A 638 15.63 -14.56 -33.16
N GLU A 639 15.84 -15.83 -33.49
CA GLU A 639 17.16 -16.38 -33.84
C GLU A 639 17.75 -15.68 -35.08
N ASP A 640 16.97 -15.54 -36.16
CA ASP A 640 17.30 -14.70 -37.33
C ASP A 640 17.63 -13.25 -36.94
N THR A 641 16.91 -12.67 -35.97
CA THR A 641 17.10 -11.27 -35.55
C THR A 641 18.42 -11.12 -34.78
N GLN A 642 18.78 -12.06 -33.91
CA GLN A 642 20.07 -12.05 -33.20
C GLN A 642 21.25 -12.14 -34.19
N LEU A 643 21.17 -13.04 -35.16
CA LEU A 643 22.21 -13.26 -36.18
C LEU A 643 22.47 -11.96 -36.98
N ASN A 644 21.42 -11.22 -37.33
CA ASN A 644 21.55 -9.91 -37.98
C ASN A 644 22.21 -8.83 -37.09
N VAL A 645 22.01 -8.86 -35.77
CA VAL A 645 22.63 -7.92 -34.83
C VAL A 645 24.14 -8.19 -34.67
N GLU A 646 24.56 -9.46 -34.64
CA GLU A 646 25.98 -9.84 -34.58
C GLU A 646 26.74 -9.43 -35.86
N LEU A 647 26.10 -9.56 -37.03
CA LEU A 647 26.63 -9.05 -38.30
C LEU A 647 26.79 -7.52 -38.29
N ALA A 648 25.79 -6.78 -37.80
CA ALA A 648 25.86 -5.32 -37.69
C ALA A 648 26.98 -4.86 -36.73
N HIS A 649 27.14 -5.53 -35.59
CA HIS A 649 28.23 -5.26 -34.65
C HIS A 649 29.62 -5.49 -35.29
N THR A 650 29.74 -6.51 -36.14
CA THR A 650 30.98 -6.83 -36.86
C THR A 650 31.38 -5.74 -37.86
N GLU A 651 30.44 -5.13 -38.58
CA GLU A 651 30.74 -3.99 -39.47
C GLU A 651 31.08 -2.71 -38.70
N ILE A 652 30.47 -2.47 -37.54
CA ILE A 652 30.81 -1.33 -36.67
C ILE A 652 32.28 -1.42 -36.21
N LEU A 653 32.75 -2.62 -35.84
CA LEU A 653 34.15 -2.84 -35.46
C LEU A 653 35.13 -2.60 -36.63
N LYS A 654 34.80 -3.04 -37.84
CA LYS A 654 35.59 -2.76 -39.06
C LYS A 654 35.70 -1.26 -39.33
N TYR A 655 34.58 -0.53 -39.22
CA TYR A 655 34.57 0.92 -39.38
C TYR A 655 35.45 1.62 -38.33
N PHE A 656 35.37 1.19 -37.06
CA PHE A 656 36.19 1.76 -35.99
C PHE A 656 37.70 1.55 -36.21
N GLN A 657 38.11 0.38 -36.73
CA GLN A 657 39.51 0.13 -37.12
C GLN A 657 39.97 1.03 -38.28
N SER A 658 39.12 1.27 -39.29
CA SER A 658 39.48 2.14 -40.42
C SER A 658 39.68 3.60 -39.99
N VAL A 659 38.82 4.09 -39.10
CA VAL A 659 38.94 5.44 -38.50
C VAL A 659 40.22 5.57 -37.66
N SER A 660 40.62 4.52 -36.93
CA SER A 660 41.86 4.52 -36.14
C SER A 660 43.11 4.73 -37.00
N ASN A 661 43.23 3.99 -38.12
CA ASN A 661 44.39 4.07 -39.03
C ASN A 661 44.58 5.47 -39.66
N ASN A 662 43.50 6.22 -39.90
CA ASN A 662 43.58 7.55 -40.53
C ASN A 662 44.31 8.61 -39.68
N ARG A 663 44.53 8.36 -38.38
CA ARG A 663 45.30 9.27 -37.49
C ARG A 663 46.70 9.58 -38.03
N TRP A 664 47.39 8.60 -38.63
CA TRP A 664 48.74 8.79 -39.16
C TRP A 664 48.78 9.64 -40.43
N LEU A 665 47.74 9.56 -41.27
CA LEU A 665 47.58 10.39 -42.46
C LEU A 665 47.30 11.86 -42.08
N LEU A 666 46.50 12.08 -41.03
CA LEU A 666 46.22 13.40 -40.48
C LEU A 666 47.49 14.08 -39.93
N ILE A 667 48.32 13.33 -39.18
CA ILE A 667 49.64 13.79 -38.70
C ILE A 667 50.55 14.21 -39.88
N LYS A 668 50.58 13.43 -40.98
CA LYS A 668 51.37 13.78 -42.17
C LYS A 668 50.92 15.09 -42.83
N MET A 669 49.61 15.31 -42.97
CA MET A 669 49.11 16.57 -43.54
C MET A 669 49.45 17.77 -42.66
N PHE A 670 49.36 17.62 -41.34
CA PHE A 670 49.74 18.67 -40.38
C PHE A 670 51.24 19.00 -40.45
N LEU A 671 52.10 17.98 -40.62
CA LEU A 671 53.55 18.17 -40.76
C LEU A 671 53.93 18.84 -42.09
N ILE A 672 53.21 18.57 -43.18
CA ILE A 672 53.37 19.29 -44.47
C ILE A 672 52.98 20.77 -44.32
N LEU A 673 51.88 21.07 -43.60
CA LEU A 673 51.48 22.45 -43.29
C LEU A 673 52.53 23.20 -42.45
N ILE A 674 53.13 22.54 -41.46
CA ILE A 674 54.23 23.11 -40.66
C ILE A 674 55.45 23.42 -41.55
N ILE A 675 55.84 22.51 -42.45
CA ILE A 675 56.93 22.76 -43.41
C ILE A 675 56.62 23.96 -44.30
N PHE A 676 55.40 24.05 -44.84
CA PHE A 676 54.97 25.20 -45.65
C PHE A 676 55.01 26.52 -44.86
N PHE A 677 54.58 26.50 -43.59
CA PHE A 677 54.64 27.68 -42.71
C PHE A 677 56.09 28.11 -42.42
N ILE A 678 56.98 27.17 -42.13
CA ILE A 678 58.41 27.45 -41.91
C ILE A 678 59.05 28.03 -43.18
N VAL A 679 58.80 27.44 -44.35
CA VAL A 679 59.30 27.97 -45.63
C VAL A 679 58.75 29.37 -45.91
N PHE A 680 57.45 29.60 -45.67
CA PHE A 680 56.85 30.92 -45.86
C PHE A 680 57.47 31.98 -44.94
N VAL A 681 57.68 31.67 -43.66
CA VAL A 681 58.32 32.60 -42.71
C VAL A 681 59.78 32.86 -43.07
N VAL A 682 60.56 31.84 -43.45
CA VAL A 682 62.00 31.97 -43.74
C VAL A 682 62.30 32.67 -45.07
N PHE A 683 61.34 32.73 -46.02
CA PHE A 683 61.54 33.35 -47.34
C PHE A 683 60.73 34.64 -47.57
N MET A 684 59.93 35.11 -46.60
CA MET A 684 59.15 36.37 -46.68
C MET A 684 59.54 37.42 -45.61
N THR A 685 60.71 37.24 -44.99
CA THR A 685 61.40 38.25 -44.15
C THR A 685 62.85 38.36 -44.56
#